data_AF-Q6AHU1-F1
#
_entry.id   AF-Q6AHU1-F1
#
_cell.length_a   1.000
_cell.length_b   1.000
_cell.length_c   1.000
_cell.angle_alpha   90.00
_cell.angle_beta   90.00
_cell.angle_gamma   90.00
#
_symmetry.space_group_name_H-M   'P 1'
#
loop_
_entity.id
_entity.type
_entity.pdbx_description
1 polymer ?
#
loop_
_entity_poly.entity_id
_entity_poly.type
_entity_poly.pdbx_seq_one_letter_code
_entity_poly.pdbx_strand_id
1 'polypeptide(L)'
;MSDAESEDVSRLQSGRDSKKNDYFSSKNSSFDKIKTELKIDFDKGYDENLYSNDRDSIEYNTSQYTVPAQLLNEFTNEDSEPISKSRSKRQIVSRESDYQKRRFDQILTPARHDAFSEDRKDGDSDKGRSFADIMRERDLEREEERVHRAIAKKKEAQSDNDKEDKESKPRKRRWDTSEPSSDEASSKSSWSDTQDTSVTKKRSRWDQTPAPVALGSVTDAPTPKQSRWDQTPIIGITPIGLQGIFFFILYIINFHIGLQTPLPNMIPQMPISFGTDVSQRFYDFSDEELDEILPVKGFKVLDPPPGYASIRTPLRKLVATPVFSNDGGFTMQEVDSAANKQLNAGLPTDIPGVGDLAFFKQEDMKYFGKLMDSTDESELSVEELKERKIMRLLLKIKNGTPSMRKSALRQITDKAREFGAGSLFNQILPLLMERTLEDQERHLLVKVIDRILYKLDDLVRPYVHKILVVIEPLLIDEDYYARVEGREIISNLSKAAGLAHMISTMRPDIDHVDEYVRNTTARAFSVVASALGIPALLPFLKAVCRSKKSWQARHTGVKIVQQIAILMGCAILPHLTSLVDAIGGGLEDEQQKVRIITALAIAALAEAAAPYGFESFDIVLRPLWKGVQKHRGKGLAAFLKATGYIIPLMDAEYANHYTTQIMKILIREFQSPDEEMKKIVLKVVSQSAATDGVDSTYLRVEVMPEFFKNFWVRRMALDRRNYRQVVETTVELAQKVGVTEIIEKIVDHLKDESEPYRKMAVETIEKIIAGLGAVDINKRLEERLIDGVLYAFQEQSMEDVVMLNGFGTVVNALGMRGS
;
A
#
# COMPACT_ATOMS: atom_id res chain seq x y z
N MET A 1 29.59 55.65 33.64
CA MET A 1 28.45 55.00 34.31
C MET A 1 28.77 55.01 35.79
N SER A 2 27.93 55.67 36.58
CA SER A 2 28.18 55.94 38.00
C SER A 2 27.78 54.74 38.86
N ASP A 3 28.34 54.62 40.07
CA ASP A 3 28.10 53.45 40.94
C ASP A 3 26.61 53.24 41.30
N ALA A 4 25.79 54.30 41.25
CA ALA A 4 24.34 54.22 41.38
C ALA A 4 23.68 53.33 40.30
N GLU A 5 24.19 53.34 39.07
CA GLU A 5 23.68 52.49 37.97
C GLU A 5 24.05 51.01 38.18
N SER A 6 25.12 50.73 38.95
CA SER A 6 25.54 49.37 39.33
C SER A 6 24.66 48.80 40.46
N GLU A 7 24.31 49.63 41.45
CA GLU A 7 23.43 49.23 42.55
C GLU A 7 22.00 48.95 42.10
N ASP A 8 21.45 49.75 41.17
CA ASP A 8 20.10 49.49 40.64
C ASP A 8 20.04 48.23 39.77
N VAL A 9 21.09 47.92 38.99
CA VAL A 9 21.19 46.63 38.27
C VAL A 9 21.28 45.46 39.26
N SER A 10 22.04 45.59 40.35
CA SER A 10 22.13 44.56 41.40
C SER A 10 20.81 44.34 42.14
N ARG A 11 20.06 45.42 42.42
CA ARG A 11 18.71 45.35 43.01
C ARG A 11 17.69 44.70 42.07
N LEU A 12 17.76 45.00 40.77
CA LEU A 12 16.89 44.37 39.77
C LEU A 12 17.23 42.88 39.52
N GLN A 13 18.47 42.45 39.79
CA GLN A 13 18.84 41.03 39.78
C GLN A 13 18.37 40.30 41.05
N SER A 14 18.56 40.86 42.25
CA SER A 14 18.07 40.24 43.50
C SER A 14 16.53 40.13 43.57
N GLY A 15 15.80 41.04 42.92
CA GLY A 15 14.35 40.95 42.73
C GLY A 15 13.86 39.89 41.74
N ARG A 16 14.75 39.32 40.90
CA ARG A 16 14.41 38.24 39.94
C ARG A 16 14.64 36.85 40.51
N ASP A 17 15.67 36.66 41.32
CA ASP A 17 15.99 35.33 41.87
C ASP A 17 15.10 34.96 43.07
N SER A 18 14.59 35.95 43.81
CA SER A 18 13.58 35.73 44.86
C SER A 18 12.25 35.21 44.29
N LYS A 19 11.79 35.72 43.13
CA LYS A 19 10.56 35.25 42.47
C LYS A 19 10.65 33.87 41.78
N LYS A 20 11.84 33.26 41.72
CA LYS A 20 12.03 31.92 41.13
C LYS A 20 11.88 30.76 42.12
N ASN A 21 12.04 31.00 43.43
CA ASN A 21 11.98 29.94 44.44
C ASN A 21 10.56 29.67 44.99
N ASP A 22 9.64 30.63 44.95
CA ASP A 22 8.28 30.44 45.51
C ASP A 22 7.36 29.52 44.65
N TYR A 23 7.71 29.27 43.39
CA TYR A 23 6.90 28.39 42.51
C TYR A 23 7.20 26.90 42.65
N PHE A 24 8.24 26.51 43.41
CA PHE A 24 8.65 25.09 43.55
C PHE A 24 8.29 24.43 44.89
N SER A 25 7.63 25.16 45.81
CA SER A 25 7.33 24.66 47.18
C SER A 25 5.86 24.26 47.43
N SER A 26 4.94 24.46 46.47
CA SER A 26 3.48 24.38 46.71
C SER A 26 2.75 23.21 46.01
N LYS A 27 3.42 22.07 45.76
CA LYS A 27 2.76 20.90 45.11
C LYS A 27 2.94 19.53 45.79
N ASN A 28 3.50 19.46 47.00
CA ASN A 28 3.79 18.20 47.71
C ASN A 28 3.09 18.03 49.08
N SER A 29 1.84 18.48 49.26
CA SER A 29 1.16 18.35 50.57
C SER A 29 -0.35 18.05 50.57
N SER A 30 -0.99 17.80 49.42
CA SER A 30 -2.45 17.53 49.37
C SER A 30 -2.87 16.24 48.63
N PHE A 31 -1.94 15.34 48.30
CA PHE A 31 -2.25 14.12 47.52
C PHE A 31 -2.42 12.82 48.35
N ASP A 32 -2.34 12.89 49.68
CA ASP A 32 -2.29 11.72 50.58
C ASP A 32 -3.51 11.57 51.52
N LYS A 33 -4.62 12.28 51.29
CA LYS A 33 -5.80 12.25 52.21
C LYS A 33 -7.18 12.04 51.59
N ILE A 34 -7.27 11.59 50.33
CA ILE A 34 -8.55 11.08 49.78
C ILE A 34 -8.30 9.71 49.12
N LYS A 35 -8.11 8.71 49.99
CA LYS A 35 -7.97 7.30 49.61
C LYS A 35 -8.87 6.40 50.46
N THR A 36 -10.12 6.84 50.65
CA THR A 36 -11.23 6.04 51.17
C THR A 36 -12.55 6.67 50.75
N GLU A 37 -13.53 5.82 50.41
CA GLU A 37 -14.97 6.12 50.36
C GLU A 37 -15.46 7.18 49.35
N LEU A 38 -15.71 6.73 48.12
CA LEU A 38 -16.95 7.05 47.40
C LEU A 38 -17.15 6.02 46.26
N LYS A 39 -17.96 4.99 46.52
CA LYS A 39 -18.53 4.13 45.48
C LYS A 39 -19.77 4.82 44.92
N ILE A 40 -19.82 5.07 43.61
CA ILE A 40 -21.05 5.32 42.88
C ILE A 40 -20.95 4.52 41.58
N ASP A 41 -21.88 3.58 41.39
CA ASP A 41 -21.95 2.74 40.21
C ASP A 41 -22.51 3.53 39.03
N PHE A 42 -21.86 3.43 37.87
CA PHE A 42 -22.40 3.85 36.58
C PHE A 42 -22.10 2.79 35.52
N ASP A 43 -22.74 1.62 35.67
CA ASP A 43 -22.89 0.65 34.60
C ASP A 43 -24.05 1.09 33.69
N LYS A 44 -23.72 1.86 32.64
CA LYS A 44 -24.54 2.04 31.44
C LYS A 44 -23.61 2.17 30.23
N GLY A 45 -23.81 1.29 29.26
CA GLY A 45 -22.91 1.11 28.13
C GLY A 45 -22.75 2.36 27.25
N TYR A 46 -21.52 2.56 26.80
CA TYR A 46 -21.18 3.39 25.64
C TYR A 46 -20.70 2.46 24.53
N ASP A 47 -21.32 2.55 23.36
CA ASP A 47 -20.96 1.76 22.18
C ASP A 47 -19.58 2.18 21.64
N GLU A 48 -18.55 1.39 21.95
CA GLU A 48 -17.23 1.49 21.33
C GLU A 48 -17.18 0.64 20.04
N ASN A 49 -18.13 0.89 19.12
CA ASN A 49 -18.27 0.19 17.84
C ASN A 49 -18.71 1.14 16.70
N LEU A 50 -17.76 1.91 16.14
CA LEU A 50 -18.02 2.64 14.89
C LEU A 50 -16.79 2.79 13.97
N TYR A 51 -15.88 1.81 13.91
CA TYR A 51 -14.92 1.66 12.80
C TYR A 51 -14.59 0.18 12.49
N SER A 52 -15.63 -0.60 12.19
CA SER A 52 -15.61 -1.94 11.58
C SER A 52 -16.95 -2.16 10.88
N ASN A 53 -17.09 -2.59 9.62
CA ASN A 53 -16.12 -3.11 8.64
C ASN A 53 -16.34 -2.45 7.26
N ASP A 54 -15.43 -2.73 6.30
CA ASP A 54 -15.79 -3.20 4.95
C ASP A 54 -14.54 -3.32 4.06
N ARG A 55 -13.80 -4.41 4.28
CA ARG A 55 -13.00 -5.09 3.25
C ARG A 55 -13.01 -6.57 3.54
N ASP A 56 -13.73 -7.32 2.72
CA ASP A 56 -13.76 -8.78 2.80
C ASP A 56 -12.36 -9.36 2.68
N SER A 57 -11.94 -10.06 3.74
CA SER A 57 -10.79 -10.94 3.73
C SER A 57 -11.14 -12.20 2.96
N ILE A 58 -10.67 -12.31 1.72
CA ILE A 58 -10.71 -13.57 0.96
C ILE A 58 -9.72 -14.53 1.60
N GLU A 59 -10.21 -15.35 2.54
CA GLU A 59 -9.46 -16.47 3.09
C GLU A 59 -9.24 -17.54 2.02
N TYR A 60 -7.99 -17.72 1.59
CA TYR A 60 -7.62 -18.86 0.76
C TYR A 60 -7.57 -20.14 1.60
N ASN A 61 -8.73 -20.78 1.74
CA ASN A 61 -8.86 -22.11 2.31
C ASN A 61 -8.20 -23.14 1.35
N THR A 62 -6.92 -23.47 1.59
CA THR A 62 -6.17 -24.48 0.83
C THR A 62 -6.55 -25.89 1.28
N SER A 63 -7.77 -26.28 0.96
CA SER A 63 -8.23 -27.66 1.07
C SER A 63 -7.34 -28.59 0.23
N GLN A 64 -6.96 -29.72 0.83
CA GLN A 64 -6.01 -30.67 0.26
C GLN A 64 -6.60 -31.37 -0.97
N TYR A 65 -6.20 -30.94 -2.17
CA TYR A 65 -6.54 -31.63 -3.42
C TYR A 65 -5.66 -32.87 -3.61
N THR A 66 -6.19 -34.05 -3.27
CA THR A 66 -5.63 -35.33 -3.75
C THR A 66 -5.92 -35.47 -5.24
N VAL A 67 -4.87 -35.54 -6.06
CA VAL A 67 -4.98 -35.69 -7.53
C VAL A 67 -5.60 -37.06 -7.87
N PRO A 68 -6.61 -37.14 -8.76
CA PRO A 68 -7.22 -38.41 -9.15
C PRO A 68 -6.21 -39.30 -9.89
N ALA A 69 -6.24 -40.61 -9.64
CA ALA A 69 -5.23 -41.56 -10.10
C ALA A 69 -5.01 -41.61 -11.63
N GLN A 70 -6.01 -41.22 -12.44
CA GLN A 70 -5.84 -41.08 -13.90
C GLN A 70 -4.78 -40.04 -14.28
N LEU A 71 -4.68 -38.93 -13.52
CA LEU A 71 -3.68 -37.87 -13.75
C LEU A 71 -2.28 -38.28 -13.28
N LEU A 72 -2.15 -39.21 -12.33
CA LEU A 72 -0.86 -39.78 -11.91
C LEU A 72 -0.33 -40.77 -12.96
N ASN A 73 -1.22 -41.61 -13.51
CA ASN A 73 -0.85 -42.60 -14.53
C ASN A 73 -0.60 -42.00 -15.92
N GLU A 74 -0.92 -40.72 -16.15
CA GLU A 74 -0.55 -40.01 -17.39
C GLU A 74 0.96 -39.65 -17.42
N PHE A 75 1.64 -39.64 -16.27
CA PHE A 75 3.08 -39.34 -16.16
C PHE A 75 3.99 -40.59 -16.18
N THR A 76 3.45 -41.80 -16.19
CA THR A 76 4.25 -43.05 -16.10
C THR A 76 4.61 -43.67 -17.45
N ASN A 77 4.16 -43.10 -18.57
CA ASN A 77 4.47 -43.59 -19.91
C ASN A 77 5.67 -42.83 -20.50
N GLU A 78 6.87 -43.38 -20.30
CA GLU A 78 8.04 -43.07 -21.11
C GLU A 78 7.82 -43.56 -22.55
N ASP A 79 7.28 -42.70 -23.43
CA ASP A 79 7.58 -42.65 -24.88
C ASP A 79 6.63 -41.69 -25.63
N SER A 80 7.04 -40.42 -25.78
CA SER A 80 6.79 -39.54 -26.96
C SER A 80 6.99 -38.05 -26.62
N GLU A 81 7.49 -37.26 -27.57
CA GLU A 81 7.69 -35.80 -27.40
C GLU A 81 6.48 -34.96 -27.86
N PRO A 82 5.70 -34.39 -26.91
CA PRO A 82 5.00 -33.13 -27.18
C PRO A 82 5.13 -32.06 -26.07
N ILE A 83 5.84 -32.34 -24.97
CA ILE A 83 5.83 -31.50 -23.76
C ILE A 83 6.66 -30.20 -23.87
N SER A 84 7.72 -30.19 -24.70
CA SER A 84 8.64 -29.03 -24.83
C SER A 84 7.92 -27.74 -25.29
N LYS A 85 7.00 -27.86 -26.26
CA LYS A 85 6.22 -26.73 -26.81
C LYS A 85 5.15 -26.19 -25.88
N SER A 86 4.76 -26.94 -24.84
CA SER A 86 3.78 -26.50 -23.83
C SER A 86 4.46 -25.74 -22.68
N ARG A 87 5.64 -26.20 -22.23
CA ARG A 87 6.45 -25.51 -21.21
C ARG A 87 6.88 -24.12 -21.66
N SER A 88 7.38 -23.97 -22.89
CA SER A 88 7.85 -22.66 -23.38
C SER A 88 6.75 -21.60 -23.35
N LYS A 89 5.52 -21.94 -23.76
CA LYS A 89 4.36 -21.03 -23.73
C LYS A 89 3.91 -20.60 -22.32
N ARG A 90 4.30 -21.31 -21.25
CA ARG A 90 3.91 -20.95 -19.87
C ARG A 90 4.81 -19.90 -19.23
N GLN A 91 6.08 -19.82 -19.61
CA GLN A 91 7.02 -18.80 -19.09
C GLN A 91 6.64 -17.40 -19.58
N ILE A 92 6.65 -16.40 -18.69
CA ILE A 92 6.29 -15.02 -19.02
C ILE A 92 7.22 -14.43 -20.08
N VAL A 93 8.53 -14.72 -19.99
CA VAL A 93 9.57 -14.27 -20.93
C VAL A 93 9.31 -14.65 -22.40
N SER A 94 8.63 -15.78 -22.66
CA SER A 94 8.30 -16.17 -24.05
C SER A 94 7.09 -15.43 -24.63
N ARG A 95 6.29 -14.80 -23.76
CA ARG A 95 5.10 -14.00 -24.10
C ARG A 95 5.39 -12.51 -24.18
N GLU A 96 6.54 -12.07 -23.67
CA GLU A 96 7.00 -10.68 -23.79
C GLU A 96 7.33 -10.33 -25.25
N SER A 97 6.98 -9.10 -25.65
CA SER A 97 7.33 -8.57 -26.97
C SER A 97 8.84 -8.32 -27.07
N ASP A 98 9.39 -8.29 -28.28
CA ASP A 98 10.83 -8.07 -28.44
C ASP A 98 11.26 -6.67 -27.98
N TYR A 99 10.34 -5.70 -27.93
CA TYR A 99 10.56 -4.41 -27.27
C TYR A 99 10.71 -4.54 -25.74
N GLN A 100 9.93 -5.41 -25.11
CA GLN A 100 10.05 -5.69 -23.67
C GLN A 100 11.33 -6.47 -23.36
N LYS A 101 11.75 -7.40 -24.24
CA LYS A 101 13.00 -8.17 -24.06
C LYS A 101 14.26 -7.31 -24.09
N ARG A 102 14.28 -6.24 -24.91
CA ARG A 102 15.38 -5.24 -24.96
C ARG A 102 15.74 -4.60 -23.62
N ARG A 103 14.95 -4.76 -22.54
CA ARG A 103 15.32 -4.33 -21.18
C ARG A 103 16.35 -5.25 -20.51
N PHE A 104 16.42 -6.51 -20.91
CA PHE A 104 17.41 -7.48 -20.41
C PHE A 104 18.75 -7.33 -21.12
N ASP A 105 18.72 -6.93 -22.40
CA ASP A 105 19.92 -6.68 -23.21
C ASP A 105 20.56 -5.30 -22.95
N GLN A 106 19.94 -4.45 -22.12
CA GLN A 106 20.49 -3.16 -21.69
C GLN A 106 21.61 -3.36 -20.67
N ILE A 107 22.84 -3.45 -21.18
CA ILE A 107 24.06 -3.32 -20.37
C ILE A 107 24.04 -1.94 -19.68
N LEU A 108 24.01 -1.92 -18.34
CA LEU A 108 24.28 -0.68 -17.58
C LEU A 108 25.61 -0.11 -18.06
N THR A 109 25.61 1.15 -18.50
CA THR A 109 26.70 1.77 -19.27
C THR A 109 28.09 1.35 -18.76
N PRO A 110 28.93 0.69 -19.58
CA PRO A 110 30.28 0.32 -19.17
C PRO A 110 31.08 1.57 -18.80
N ALA A 111 32.05 1.41 -17.90
CA ALA A 111 32.87 2.50 -17.40
C ALA A 111 33.48 3.30 -18.58
N ARG A 112 33.28 4.61 -18.56
CA ARG A 112 33.82 5.53 -19.56
C ARG A 112 35.25 5.89 -19.18
N HIS A 113 36.13 6.00 -20.17
CA HIS A 113 37.45 6.57 -19.96
C HIS A 113 37.31 8.05 -19.57
N ASP A 114 37.67 8.40 -18.33
CA ASP A 114 37.79 9.80 -17.90
C ASP A 114 39.08 10.40 -18.47
N ALA A 115 39.01 11.63 -18.99
CA ALA A 115 40.16 12.32 -19.59
C ALA A 115 40.92 13.21 -18.60
N PHE A 116 40.42 13.38 -17.37
CA PHE A 116 40.91 14.38 -16.40
C PHE A 116 41.38 13.81 -15.05
N SER A 117 41.53 12.49 -14.92
CA SER A 117 42.17 11.89 -13.74
C SER A 117 43.70 12.04 -13.78
N GLU A 118 44.25 12.94 -12.96
CA GLU A 118 45.68 13.30 -12.99
C GLU A 118 46.64 12.28 -12.32
N ASP A 119 46.12 11.29 -11.59
CA ASP A 119 46.95 10.37 -10.78
C ASP A 119 47.34 9.10 -11.56
N ARG A 120 48.32 9.23 -12.47
CA ARG A 120 48.86 8.10 -13.25
C ARG A 120 49.97 7.38 -12.49
N LYS A 121 49.67 6.19 -11.96
CA LYS A 121 50.68 5.17 -11.64
C LYS A 121 50.70 4.11 -12.72
N ASP A 122 51.86 3.90 -13.34
CA ASP A 122 52.09 2.81 -14.29
C ASP A 122 51.80 1.46 -13.62
N GLY A 123 50.72 0.78 -14.04
CA GLY A 123 50.42 -0.57 -13.57
C GLY A 123 48.96 -1.04 -13.67
N ASP A 124 47.96 -0.14 -13.67
CA ASP A 124 46.56 -0.56 -13.78
C ASP A 124 46.05 -0.58 -15.23
N SER A 125 45.24 -1.59 -15.54
CA SER A 125 44.86 -1.97 -16.90
C SER A 125 43.79 -1.07 -17.51
N ASP A 126 44.09 -0.58 -18.72
CA ASP A 126 43.22 0.16 -19.64
C ASP A 126 41.82 -0.49 -19.82
N LYS A 127 40.81 0.06 -19.12
CA LYS A 127 39.44 -0.51 -19.03
C LYS A 127 38.32 0.52 -19.14
N GLY A 128 38.50 1.55 -19.96
CA GLY A 128 37.43 2.48 -20.35
C GLY A 128 37.21 2.49 -21.86
N ARG A 129 35.99 2.21 -22.35
CA ARG A 129 35.71 2.28 -23.80
C ARG A 129 35.81 3.74 -24.28
N SER A 130 36.55 3.97 -25.36
CA SER A 130 36.70 5.31 -25.95
C SER A 130 35.46 5.73 -26.75
N PHE A 131 35.21 7.04 -26.86
CA PHE A 131 34.10 7.60 -27.63
C PHE A 131 34.14 7.15 -29.11
N ALA A 132 35.33 6.98 -29.68
CA ALA A 132 35.52 6.51 -31.05
C ALA A 132 35.08 5.05 -31.26
N ASP A 133 35.23 4.19 -30.25
CA ASP A 133 34.74 2.80 -30.29
C ASP A 133 33.22 2.75 -30.16
N ILE A 134 32.64 3.57 -29.28
CA ILE A 134 31.18 3.65 -29.07
C ILE A 134 30.46 4.13 -30.35
N MET A 135 31.06 5.05 -31.11
CA MET A 135 30.51 5.47 -32.40
C MET A 135 30.57 4.35 -33.44
N ARG A 136 31.70 3.61 -33.53
CA ARG A 136 31.81 2.42 -34.40
C ARG A 136 30.79 1.32 -34.03
N GLU A 137 30.58 1.06 -32.75
CA GLU A 137 29.63 0.07 -32.24
C GLU A 137 28.18 0.43 -32.64
N ARG A 138 27.79 1.70 -32.52
CA ARG A 138 26.48 2.21 -32.97
C ARG A 138 26.28 2.21 -34.48
N ASP A 139 27.34 2.39 -35.25
CA ASP A 139 27.27 2.36 -36.70
C ASP A 139 27.14 0.91 -37.20
N LEU A 140 27.85 -0.04 -36.57
CA LEU A 140 27.66 -1.48 -36.77
C LEU A 140 26.24 -1.94 -36.42
N GLU A 141 25.71 -1.57 -35.25
CA GLU A 141 24.33 -1.90 -34.83
C GLU A 141 23.29 -1.41 -35.87
N ARG A 142 23.52 -0.25 -36.48
CA ARG A 142 22.66 0.32 -37.53
C ARG A 142 22.78 -0.43 -38.86
N GLU A 143 23.95 -0.94 -39.20
CA GLU A 143 24.15 -1.82 -40.36
C GLU A 143 23.52 -3.20 -40.13
N GLU A 144 23.65 -3.77 -38.92
CA GLU A 144 23.02 -5.02 -38.52
C GLU A 144 21.49 -4.93 -38.60
N GLU A 145 20.86 -3.88 -38.04
CA GLU A 145 19.41 -3.67 -38.19
C GLU A 145 19.00 -3.57 -39.68
N ARG A 146 19.79 -2.87 -40.50
CA ARG A 146 19.53 -2.73 -41.95
C ARG A 146 19.62 -4.08 -42.67
N VAL A 147 20.64 -4.89 -42.37
CA VAL A 147 20.81 -6.24 -42.91
C VAL A 147 19.69 -7.16 -42.44
N HIS A 148 19.32 -7.12 -41.17
CA HIS A 148 18.25 -7.95 -40.61
C HIS A 148 16.89 -7.62 -41.25
N ARG A 149 16.56 -6.34 -41.47
CA ARG A 149 15.37 -5.93 -42.22
C ARG A 149 15.40 -6.37 -43.69
N ALA A 150 16.58 -6.34 -44.33
CA ALA A 150 16.74 -6.84 -45.70
C ALA A 150 16.53 -8.36 -45.78
N ILE A 151 17.06 -9.12 -44.82
CA ILE A 151 16.84 -10.58 -44.71
C ILE A 151 15.37 -10.90 -44.43
N ALA A 152 14.70 -10.16 -43.54
CA ALA A 152 13.28 -10.33 -43.26
C ALA A 152 12.43 -10.12 -44.52
N LYS A 153 12.60 -9.01 -45.24
CA LYS A 153 11.93 -8.78 -46.53
C LYS A 153 12.23 -9.85 -47.57
N LYS A 154 13.46 -10.37 -47.60
CA LYS A 154 13.83 -11.44 -48.53
C LYS A 154 13.14 -12.77 -48.18
N LYS A 155 12.99 -13.08 -46.89
CA LYS A 155 12.21 -14.24 -46.42
C LYS A 155 10.71 -14.09 -46.69
N GLU A 156 10.14 -12.91 -46.49
CA GLU A 156 8.72 -12.63 -46.81
C GLU A 156 8.46 -12.86 -48.30
N ALA A 157 9.23 -12.20 -49.18
CA ALA A 157 9.12 -12.38 -50.63
C ALA A 157 9.34 -13.82 -51.11
N GLN A 158 10.22 -14.57 -50.43
CA GLN A 158 10.44 -15.99 -50.72
C GLN A 158 9.28 -16.88 -50.25
N SER A 159 8.62 -16.52 -49.13
CA SER A 159 7.46 -17.23 -48.59
C SER A 159 6.14 -17.00 -49.32
N ASP A 160 6.04 -15.92 -50.10
CA ASP A 160 4.90 -15.67 -50.98
C ASP A 160 5.06 -16.39 -52.33
N ASN A 161 6.27 -16.47 -52.89
CA ASN A 161 6.57 -17.31 -54.06
C ASN A 161 6.23 -18.79 -53.81
N ASP A 162 6.56 -19.35 -52.64
CA ASP A 162 6.27 -20.75 -52.30
C ASP A 162 4.76 -21.06 -52.13
N LYS A 163 3.88 -20.05 -52.13
CA LYS A 163 2.41 -20.21 -52.01
C LYS A 163 1.66 -20.15 -53.33
N GLU A 164 2.18 -19.47 -54.36
CA GLU A 164 1.49 -19.37 -55.66
C GLU A 164 1.62 -20.66 -56.50
N ASP A 165 2.63 -21.50 -56.25
CA ASP A 165 2.92 -22.71 -57.05
C ASP A 165 2.09 -23.97 -56.67
N LYS A 166 1.09 -23.86 -55.78
CA LYS A 166 0.37 -25.04 -55.25
C LYS A 166 -1.16 -25.04 -55.29
N GLU A 167 -1.82 -24.21 -56.10
CA GLU A 167 -3.22 -24.47 -56.45
C GLU A 167 -3.69 -23.89 -57.80
N SER A 168 -3.53 -24.65 -58.90
CA SER A 168 -4.33 -24.41 -60.11
C SER A 168 -4.56 -25.65 -61.00
N LYS A 169 -5.81 -25.87 -61.41
CA LYS A 169 -6.27 -26.76 -62.49
C LYS A 169 -7.61 -26.23 -63.03
N PRO A 170 -7.99 -26.49 -64.29
CA PRO A 170 -7.77 -25.44 -65.29
C PRO A 170 -8.98 -25.08 -66.19
N ARG A 171 -8.77 -24.07 -67.06
CA ARG A 171 -9.59 -23.57 -68.20
C ARG A 171 -10.40 -22.28 -67.87
N LYS A 172 -10.57 -21.33 -68.81
CA LYS A 172 -10.32 -21.33 -70.27
C LYS A 172 -9.99 -19.91 -70.79
N ARG A 173 -9.16 -19.81 -71.84
CA ARG A 173 -8.78 -18.56 -72.52
C ARG A 173 -9.90 -18.01 -73.41
N ARG A 174 -9.91 -16.69 -73.64
CA ARG A 174 -10.34 -16.08 -74.91
C ARG A 174 -9.38 -14.94 -75.27
N TRP A 175 -8.85 -14.97 -76.49
CA TRP A 175 -8.08 -13.88 -77.13
C TRP A 175 -9.06 -12.70 -77.43
N ASP A 176 -8.66 -11.46 -77.74
CA ASP A 176 -7.54 -11.07 -78.62
C ASP A 176 -7.27 -9.53 -78.53
N THR A 177 -6.03 -9.11 -78.87
CA THR A 177 -5.56 -7.79 -79.43
C THR A 177 -6.04 -6.43 -78.84
N SER A 178 -5.28 -5.31 -78.89
CA SER A 178 -3.96 -4.96 -79.47
C SER A 178 -3.31 -3.72 -78.77
N GLU A 179 -2.01 -3.52 -79.01
CA GLU A 179 -1.08 -2.42 -78.66
C GLU A 179 -1.47 -1.02 -79.25
N PRO A 180 -0.71 0.10 -79.07
CA PRO A 180 0.61 0.35 -78.44
C PRO A 180 0.60 1.57 -77.44
N SER A 181 1.65 2.35 -77.06
CA SER A 181 3.10 2.46 -77.41
C SER A 181 3.95 3.13 -76.29
N SER A 182 5.29 3.11 -76.46
CA SER A 182 6.32 4.14 -76.15
C SER A 182 6.46 4.75 -74.74
N ASP A 183 7.56 4.55 -73.99
CA ASP A 183 8.91 5.23 -74.06
C ASP A 183 8.97 6.50 -73.14
N GLU A 184 10.07 6.99 -72.56
CA GLU A 184 11.48 6.55 -72.51
C GLU A 184 12.24 7.11 -71.26
N ALA A 185 13.54 6.80 -71.16
CA ALA A 185 14.43 7.01 -70.02
C ALA A 185 15.14 8.40 -69.89
N SER A 186 15.69 8.66 -68.69
CA SER A 186 16.99 9.35 -68.42
C SER A 186 17.08 10.90 -68.65
N SER A 187 18.03 11.69 -68.11
CA SER A 187 18.92 11.64 -66.91
C SER A 187 19.59 13.02 -66.65
N LYS A 188 20.28 13.19 -65.50
CA LYS A 188 21.27 14.27 -65.14
C LYS A 188 20.72 15.70 -64.97
N SER A 189 20.77 16.40 -63.81
CA SER A 189 21.81 16.70 -62.80
C SER A 189 22.67 17.94 -63.08
N SER A 190 22.51 19.05 -62.32
CA SER A 190 23.62 19.88 -61.79
C SER A 190 23.18 20.98 -60.81
N TRP A 191 23.98 21.17 -59.75
CA TRP A 191 24.28 22.38 -58.96
C TRP A 191 23.22 23.26 -58.27
N SER A 192 23.72 24.03 -57.31
CA SER A 192 23.06 24.79 -56.24
C SER A 192 22.90 26.29 -56.54
N ASP A 193 21.83 26.92 -56.05
CA ASP A 193 21.94 27.95 -54.99
C ASP A 193 20.56 28.21 -54.31
N THR A 194 20.44 29.26 -53.49
CA THR A 194 19.66 29.28 -52.26
C THR A 194 18.63 30.43 -52.19
N GLN A 195 17.41 30.12 -51.73
CA GLN A 195 16.35 31.04 -51.23
C GLN A 195 15.74 32.06 -52.25
N ASP A 196 14.46 32.47 -52.16
CA ASP A 196 13.49 32.29 -51.07
C ASP A 196 12.00 32.26 -51.52
N THR A 197 11.14 31.62 -50.70
CA THR A 197 9.65 31.62 -50.74
C THR A 197 8.94 31.04 -52.00
N SER A 198 7.80 30.35 -51.95
CA SER A 198 6.79 30.15 -50.88
C SER A 198 6.32 28.68 -50.78
N VAL A 199 5.76 28.30 -49.63
CA VAL A 199 5.59 26.91 -49.19
C VAL A 199 4.18 26.35 -49.37
N THR A 200 4.04 25.17 -50.01
CA THR A 200 2.98 24.20 -49.67
C THR A 200 3.46 22.73 -49.79
N LYS A 201 4.00 22.15 -48.70
CA LYS A 201 4.09 20.69 -48.53
C LYS A 201 3.07 20.22 -47.49
N LYS A 202 2.17 19.31 -47.89
CA LYS A 202 1.23 18.67 -46.96
C LYS A 202 1.99 17.81 -45.94
N ARG A 203 1.64 17.96 -44.66
CA ARG A 203 2.19 17.21 -43.54
C ARG A 203 1.45 15.88 -43.29
N SER A 204 2.09 15.05 -42.47
CA SER A 204 1.60 13.77 -41.96
C SER A 204 0.16 13.79 -41.45
N ARG A 205 -0.58 12.73 -41.75
CA ARG A 205 -1.92 12.42 -41.23
C ARG A 205 -1.80 11.40 -40.09
N TRP A 206 -1.39 11.89 -38.92
CA TRP A 206 -1.38 11.12 -37.66
C TRP A 206 -2.13 11.82 -36.51
N ASP A 207 -2.85 12.90 -36.82
CA ASP A 207 -3.83 13.51 -35.93
C ASP A 207 -5.26 13.03 -36.26
N GLN A 208 -6.07 12.91 -35.21
CA GLN A 208 -7.54 12.71 -35.17
C GLN A 208 -8.08 11.26 -35.25
N THR A 209 -8.28 10.72 -34.03
CA THR A 209 -9.52 10.10 -33.49
C THR A 209 -10.64 9.64 -34.44
N PRO A 210 -11.20 8.43 -34.26
CA PRO A 210 -12.53 8.09 -34.73
C PRO A 210 -13.62 8.40 -33.67
N ALA A 211 -14.69 9.02 -34.13
CA ALA A 211 -16.04 9.00 -33.54
C ALA A 211 -17.05 9.04 -34.73
N PRO A 212 -18.36 8.88 -34.53
CA PRO A 212 -19.02 7.59 -34.67
C PRO A 212 -19.98 7.53 -35.89
N VAL A 213 -20.46 6.34 -36.25
CA VAL A 213 -21.55 6.17 -37.24
C VAL A 213 -22.52 5.08 -36.80
N ALA A 214 -23.80 5.43 -36.67
CA ALA A 214 -24.96 4.55 -36.77
C ALA A 214 -25.62 4.79 -38.15
N LEU A 215 -26.43 3.93 -38.78
CA LEU A 215 -27.13 2.71 -38.34
C LEU A 215 -27.47 1.83 -39.57
N GLY A 216 -27.40 0.50 -39.44
CA GLY A 216 -28.35 -0.43 -40.09
C GLY A 216 -28.12 -0.94 -41.53
N SER A 217 -27.68 -2.21 -41.64
CA SER A 217 -28.47 -3.28 -42.28
C SER A 217 -27.95 -4.68 -41.89
N VAL A 218 -28.83 -5.68 -41.90
CA VAL A 218 -28.68 -7.03 -41.31
C VAL A 218 -28.08 -8.04 -42.31
N THR A 219 -27.20 -8.95 -41.85
CA THR A 219 -27.28 -10.42 -42.08
C THR A 219 -26.22 -11.24 -41.30
N ASP A 220 -26.71 -12.21 -40.52
CA ASP A 220 -26.17 -13.54 -40.16
C ASP A 220 -24.66 -13.85 -40.08
N ALA A 221 -24.18 -14.19 -38.86
CA ALA A 221 -23.66 -15.52 -38.44
C ALA A 221 -22.93 -15.41 -37.05
N PRO A 222 -22.47 -16.49 -36.38
CA PRO A 222 -23.21 -17.04 -35.24
C PRO A 222 -22.48 -16.97 -33.88
N THR A 223 -23.25 -17.08 -32.80
CA THR A 223 -22.80 -16.98 -31.41
C THR A 223 -21.99 -18.20 -30.93
N PRO A 224 -20.91 -18.00 -30.13
CA PRO A 224 -20.30 -19.08 -29.35
C PRO A 224 -21.17 -19.42 -28.13
N LYS A 225 -21.57 -20.68 -28.01
CA LYS A 225 -22.41 -21.19 -26.91
C LYS A 225 -21.58 -21.37 -25.63
N GLN A 226 -22.06 -20.84 -24.50
CA GLN A 226 -21.60 -21.24 -23.17
C GLN A 226 -22.37 -22.46 -22.66
N SER A 227 -21.71 -23.29 -21.83
CA SER A 227 -22.21 -24.59 -21.37
C SER A 227 -23.13 -24.49 -20.15
N ARG A 228 -24.36 -25.01 -20.30
CA ARG A 228 -25.32 -25.22 -19.20
C ARG A 228 -24.95 -26.46 -18.39
N TRP A 229 -24.44 -26.30 -17.17
CA TRP A 229 -24.46 -27.35 -16.14
C TRP A 229 -24.76 -26.86 -14.72
N ASP A 230 -24.47 -25.59 -14.39
CA ASP A 230 -24.77 -25.04 -13.05
C ASP A 230 -26.06 -24.21 -13.01
N GLN A 231 -27.21 -24.89 -13.16
CA GLN A 231 -28.50 -24.40 -12.65
C GLN A 231 -29.39 -25.57 -12.21
N THR A 232 -29.69 -25.64 -10.91
CA THR A 232 -30.85 -26.34 -10.35
C THR A 232 -31.64 -25.39 -9.43
N PRO A 233 -32.95 -25.59 -9.24
CA PRO A 233 -33.88 -24.47 -9.08
C PRO A 233 -34.17 -24.04 -7.63
N ILE A 234 -34.58 -22.78 -7.47
CA ILE A 234 -35.05 -22.20 -6.20
C ILE A 234 -36.58 -22.25 -6.12
N ILE A 235 -37.10 -23.05 -5.19
CA ILE A 235 -38.43 -23.01 -4.56
C ILE A 235 -38.20 -23.59 -3.15
N GLY A 236 -38.66 -23.06 -2.01
CA GLY A 236 -39.37 -21.81 -1.70
C GLY A 236 -40.11 -21.94 -0.35
N ILE A 237 -39.85 -21.00 0.59
CA ILE A 237 -40.74 -20.58 1.71
C ILE A 237 -40.68 -21.35 3.08
N THR A 238 -40.38 -20.57 4.15
CA THR A 238 -40.64 -20.73 5.62
C THR A 238 -39.78 -21.69 6.50
N PRO A 239 -39.68 -21.46 7.84
CA PRO A 239 -39.40 -20.18 8.52
C PRO A 239 -38.48 -20.25 9.79
N ILE A 240 -38.03 -19.08 10.27
CA ILE A 240 -37.62 -18.74 11.67
C ILE A 240 -36.34 -19.38 12.24
N GLY A 241 -35.37 -18.53 12.58
CA GLY A 241 -34.24 -18.86 13.45
C GLY A 241 -34.59 -18.78 14.94
N LEU A 242 -34.21 -19.79 15.71
CA LEU A 242 -34.50 -19.91 17.16
C LEU A 242 -33.30 -20.47 17.97
N GLN A 243 -32.09 -20.39 17.41
CA GLN A 243 -30.85 -20.92 18.01
C GLN A 243 -30.03 -19.84 18.75
N GLY A 244 -29.99 -18.59 18.25
CA GLY A 244 -29.18 -17.52 18.85
C GLY A 244 -29.68 -17.01 20.22
N ILE A 245 -30.99 -17.14 20.49
CA ILE A 245 -31.62 -16.61 21.72
C ILE A 245 -31.27 -17.47 22.95
N PHE A 246 -31.07 -18.78 22.77
CA PHE A 246 -30.83 -19.71 23.88
C PHE A 246 -29.46 -19.50 24.55
N PHE A 247 -28.40 -19.28 23.76
CA PHE A 247 -27.06 -18.99 24.29
C PHE A 247 -26.98 -17.63 24.99
N PHE A 248 -27.72 -16.62 24.51
CA PHE A 248 -27.76 -15.29 25.13
C PHE A 248 -28.41 -15.30 26.52
N ILE A 249 -29.50 -16.08 26.69
CA ILE A 249 -30.19 -16.22 27.99
C ILE A 249 -29.33 -17.00 29.00
N LEU A 250 -28.59 -18.03 28.57
CA LEU A 250 -27.72 -18.81 29.46
C LEU A 250 -26.51 -18.01 29.97
N TYR A 251 -26.03 -17.04 29.18
CA TYR A 251 -24.95 -16.13 29.57
C TYR A 251 -25.40 -15.14 30.67
N ILE A 252 -26.59 -14.54 30.54
CA ILE A 252 -27.12 -13.55 31.49
C ILE A 252 -27.35 -14.15 32.89
N ILE A 253 -27.79 -15.41 32.99
CA ILE A 253 -28.10 -16.06 34.28
C ILE A 253 -26.84 -16.36 35.11
N ASN A 254 -25.68 -16.56 34.49
CA ASN A 254 -24.45 -16.95 35.18
C ASN A 254 -23.66 -15.79 35.82
N PHE A 255 -24.05 -14.53 35.61
CA PHE A 255 -23.24 -13.37 36.03
C PHE A 255 -23.65 -12.75 37.38
N HIS A 256 -24.64 -13.29 38.12
CA HIS A 256 -25.33 -12.50 39.16
C HIS A 256 -25.36 -13.02 40.61
N ILE A 257 -24.70 -14.13 40.97
CA ILE A 257 -24.55 -14.53 42.39
C ILE A 257 -23.16 -15.10 42.66
N GLY A 258 -22.38 -14.43 43.50
CA GLY A 258 -21.12 -14.94 44.05
C GLY A 258 -21.04 -14.76 45.56
N LEU A 259 -20.97 -15.87 46.32
CA LEU A 259 -20.62 -15.90 47.74
C LEU A 259 -20.18 -17.31 48.20
N GLN A 260 -19.41 -17.35 49.28
CA GLN A 260 -18.39 -18.34 49.66
C GLN A 260 -18.87 -19.67 50.29
N THR A 261 -18.23 -20.80 49.90
CA THR A 261 -17.86 -21.99 50.74
C THR A 261 -18.96 -22.91 51.36
N PRO A 262 -18.67 -24.12 51.92
CA PRO A 262 -18.00 -25.28 51.28
C PRO A 262 -18.63 -26.69 51.58
N LEU A 263 -18.60 -27.64 50.59
CA LEU A 263 -18.74 -29.13 50.72
C LEU A 263 -20.07 -29.72 51.29
N PRO A 264 -20.38 -31.05 51.18
CA PRO A 264 -19.79 -32.15 50.37
C PRO A 264 -20.80 -32.95 49.50
N ASN A 265 -20.28 -33.94 48.76
CA ASN A 265 -20.93 -35.00 47.94
C ASN A 265 -22.39 -35.41 48.25
N MET A 266 -23.25 -35.37 47.23
CA MET A 266 -24.26 -36.41 46.94
C MET A 266 -24.79 -36.29 45.49
N ILE A 267 -24.87 -37.39 44.75
CA ILE A 267 -25.47 -37.45 43.40
C ILE A 267 -26.77 -38.28 43.46
N PRO A 268 -27.95 -37.69 43.21
CA PRO A 268 -29.18 -38.43 42.94
C PRO A 268 -29.47 -38.53 41.43
N GLN A 269 -29.88 -39.72 40.99
CA GLN A 269 -30.29 -40.00 39.60
C GLN A 269 -31.72 -39.50 39.32
N MET A 270 -32.01 -39.10 38.08
CA MET A 270 -33.35 -38.96 37.48
C MET A 270 -33.28 -39.22 35.95
N PRO A 271 -34.40 -39.55 35.26
CA PRO A 271 -34.46 -40.86 34.61
C PRO A 271 -34.35 -40.87 33.07
N ILE A 272 -34.20 -42.10 32.55
CA ILE A 272 -33.97 -42.47 31.15
C ILE A 272 -35.19 -42.16 30.28
N SER A 273 -34.98 -41.48 29.14
CA SER A 273 -35.98 -41.29 28.09
C SER A 273 -35.44 -41.74 26.72
N PHE A 274 -36.09 -42.77 26.18
CA PHE A 274 -36.16 -43.20 24.78
C PHE A 274 -35.03 -42.81 23.78
N GLY A 275 -33.99 -43.64 23.76
CA GLY A 275 -33.40 -44.22 22.53
C GLY A 275 -32.88 -43.30 21.41
N THR A 276 -31.59 -42.95 21.48
CA THR A 276 -30.80 -42.53 20.30
C THR A 276 -29.53 -43.38 20.15
N ASP A 277 -29.68 -44.70 20.07
CA ASP A 277 -28.59 -45.60 19.71
C ASP A 277 -28.42 -45.68 18.19
N VAL A 278 -27.47 -44.91 17.67
CA VAL A 278 -27.09 -44.92 16.24
C VAL A 278 -26.57 -46.30 15.78
N SER A 279 -26.19 -47.16 16.74
CA SER A 279 -25.76 -48.55 16.51
C SER A 279 -26.80 -49.44 15.83
N GLN A 280 -28.11 -49.19 16.00
CA GLN A 280 -29.16 -50.04 15.41
C GLN A 280 -29.35 -49.85 13.90
N ARG A 281 -28.73 -48.84 13.26
CA ARG A 281 -28.86 -48.59 11.82
C ARG A 281 -27.86 -49.34 10.94
N PHE A 282 -26.91 -50.05 11.54
CA PHE A 282 -25.82 -50.74 10.85
C PHE A 282 -25.58 -52.15 11.42
N TYR A 283 -26.67 -52.89 11.60
CA TYR A 283 -26.62 -54.33 11.88
C TYR A 283 -26.70 -55.08 10.55
N ASP A 284 -25.72 -55.95 10.27
CA ASP A 284 -25.78 -56.85 9.11
C ASP A 284 -26.82 -57.94 9.42
N PHE A 285 -27.91 -58.01 8.65
CA PHE A 285 -28.88 -59.11 8.75
C PHE A 285 -28.24 -60.42 8.30
N SER A 286 -28.54 -61.51 9.00
CA SER A 286 -28.20 -62.86 8.54
C SER A 286 -29.12 -63.30 7.39
N ASP A 287 -28.64 -64.24 6.55
CA ASP A 287 -29.42 -64.74 5.42
C ASP A 287 -30.75 -65.38 5.87
N GLU A 288 -30.78 -66.01 7.05
CA GLU A 288 -31.98 -66.60 7.66
C GLU A 288 -33.01 -65.52 8.08
N GLU A 289 -32.57 -64.37 8.61
CA GLU A 289 -33.44 -63.23 8.95
C GLU A 289 -33.92 -62.49 7.69
N LEU A 290 -33.11 -62.45 6.63
CA LEU A 290 -33.48 -61.88 5.33
C LEU A 290 -34.58 -62.70 4.63
N ASP A 291 -34.48 -64.03 4.68
CA ASP A 291 -35.49 -64.94 4.10
C ASP A 291 -36.84 -64.89 4.86
N GLU A 292 -36.88 -64.53 6.15
CA GLU A 292 -38.14 -64.27 6.87
C GLU A 292 -38.80 -62.93 6.48
N ILE A 293 -38.01 -61.92 6.10
CA ILE A 293 -38.49 -60.58 5.74
C ILE A 293 -38.91 -60.50 4.26
N LEU A 294 -38.34 -61.33 3.39
CA LEU A 294 -38.59 -61.31 1.95
C LEU A 294 -39.77 -62.22 1.54
N PRO A 295 -40.71 -61.75 0.68
CA PRO A 295 -41.81 -62.58 0.21
C PRO A 295 -41.35 -63.80 -0.60
N VAL A 296 -41.69 -65.01 -0.13
CA VAL A 296 -41.25 -66.35 -0.64
C VAL A 296 -41.57 -66.63 -2.13
N LYS A 297 -42.24 -65.72 -2.85
CA LYS A 297 -42.51 -65.86 -4.30
C LYS A 297 -42.18 -64.57 -5.06
N GLY A 298 -41.16 -64.64 -5.91
CA GLY A 298 -40.86 -63.61 -6.92
C GLY A 298 -39.39 -63.22 -7.03
N PHE A 299 -38.55 -63.55 -6.04
CA PHE A 299 -37.15 -63.17 -6.00
C PHE A 299 -36.23 -64.33 -6.38
N LYS A 300 -35.10 -64.00 -7.02
CA LYS A 300 -34.01 -64.92 -7.34
C LYS A 300 -32.70 -64.25 -6.91
N VAL A 301 -32.02 -64.84 -5.93
CA VAL A 301 -30.68 -64.39 -5.52
C VAL A 301 -29.72 -64.53 -6.71
N LEU A 302 -28.90 -63.51 -6.93
CA LEU A 302 -27.89 -63.49 -7.99
C LEU A 302 -26.50 -63.56 -7.37
N ASP A 303 -25.63 -64.39 -7.93
CA ASP A 303 -24.23 -64.44 -7.54
C ASP A 303 -23.55 -63.10 -7.85
N PRO A 304 -22.75 -62.53 -6.92
CA PRO A 304 -22.05 -61.29 -7.16
C PRO A 304 -20.98 -61.47 -8.26
N PRO A 305 -20.70 -60.44 -9.08
CA PRO A 305 -19.70 -60.54 -10.14
C PRO A 305 -18.30 -60.94 -9.62
N PRO A 306 -17.53 -61.74 -10.38
CA PRO A 306 -16.23 -62.22 -9.94
C PRO A 306 -15.27 -61.04 -9.69
N GLY A 307 -14.85 -60.88 -8.43
CA GLY A 307 -13.99 -59.79 -7.96
C GLY A 307 -14.61 -58.90 -6.89
N TYR A 308 -15.92 -59.02 -6.61
CA TYR A 308 -16.53 -58.29 -5.49
C TYR A 308 -16.24 -58.95 -4.14
N ALA A 309 -15.54 -58.23 -3.26
CA ALA A 309 -15.34 -58.60 -1.86
C ALA A 309 -15.92 -57.50 -0.96
N SER A 310 -16.79 -57.85 -0.01
CA SER A 310 -17.38 -56.87 0.90
C SER A 310 -16.34 -56.34 1.89
N ILE A 311 -16.30 -55.02 2.09
CA ILE A 311 -15.30 -54.33 2.91
C ILE A 311 -15.64 -54.51 4.39
N ARG A 312 -15.21 -55.64 4.96
CA ARG A 312 -15.35 -55.96 6.39
C ARG A 312 -14.33 -55.21 7.25
N THR A 313 -14.39 -53.88 7.29
CA THR A 313 -13.63 -53.09 8.26
C THR A 313 -14.38 -53.00 9.58
N PRO A 314 -13.84 -53.50 10.72
CA PRO A 314 -14.50 -53.37 12.01
C PRO A 314 -14.55 -51.89 12.43
N LEU A 315 -15.72 -51.43 12.91
CA LEU A 315 -16.05 -50.01 13.22
C LEU A 315 -15.02 -49.27 14.10
N ARG A 316 -14.19 -50.01 14.86
CA ARG A 316 -13.16 -49.48 15.75
C ARG A 316 -12.12 -48.56 15.06
N LYS A 317 -11.98 -48.61 13.72
CA LYS A 317 -11.08 -47.72 12.96
C LYS A 317 -11.73 -46.46 12.37
N LEU A 318 -13.06 -46.32 12.38
CA LEU A 318 -13.75 -45.14 11.83
C LEU A 318 -14.31 -44.19 12.92
N VAL A 319 -14.37 -44.63 14.17
CA VAL A 319 -14.89 -43.83 15.32
C VAL A 319 -13.78 -43.50 16.33
N ALA A 320 -12.51 -43.65 15.95
CA ALA A 320 -11.36 -43.35 16.81
C ALA A 320 -11.05 -41.84 16.86
N THR A 321 -11.97 -41.04 17.39
CA THR A 321 -11.63 -39.73 17.94
C THR A 321 -10.88 -39.94 19.26
N PRO A 322 -9.68 -39.37 19.45
CA PRO A 322 -8.87 -39.65 20.63
C PRO A 322 -9.44 -38.91 21.86
N VAL A 323 -10.12 -39.65 22.73
CA VAL A 323 -10.48 -39.17 24.06
C VAL A 323 -9.25 -39.24 24.97
N PHE A 324 -8.93 -38.13 25.64
CA PHE A 324 -7.73 -37.98 26.46
C PHE A 324 -7.74 -38.88 27.70
N SER A 325 -6.90 -39.91 27.69
CA SER A 325 -6.50 -40.61 28.92
C SER A 325 -5.40 -39.83 29.63
N ASN A 326 -5.70 -39.40 30.85
CA ASN A 326 -4.87 -38.51 31.66
C ASN A 326 -3.74 -39.26 32.40
N ASP A 327 -2.68 -39.66 31.69
CA ASP A 327 -1.35 -39.94 32.28
C ASP A 327 -0.20 -39.94 31.25
N GLY A 328 -0.03 -38.82 30.53
CA GLY A 328 1.04 -38.69 29.54
C GLY A 328 1.10 -37.28 28.94
N GLY A 329 2.18 -36.55 29.21
CA GLY A 329 2.38 -35.19 28.70
C GLY A 329 2.42 -35.15 27.17
N PHE A 330 1.81 -34.11 26.60
CA PHE A 330 1.63 -33.90 25.16
C PHE A 330 2.95 -34.01 24.36
N THR A 331 3.17 -35.14 23.69
CA THR A 331 4.19 -35.26 22.65
C THR A 331 3.56 -34.84 21.32
N MET A 332 4.07 -33.73 20.78
CA MET A 332 3.73 -33.30 19.43
C MET A 332 4.34 -34.33 18.47
N GLN A 333 3.51 -35.22 17.90
CA GLN A 333 3.99 -36.17 16.91
C GLN A 333 4.51 -35.38 15.71
N GLU A 334 5.78 -35.57 15.36
CA GLU A 334 6.40 -34.88 14.23
C GLU A 334 5.59 -35.18 12.96
N VAL A 335 5.18 -34.12 12.27
CA VAL A 335 4.48 -34.25 10.99
C VAL A 335 5.50 -34.80 9.99
N ASP A 336 5.30 -36.05 9.56
CA ASP A 336 6.29 -36.90 8.88
C ASP A 336 7.33 -36.13 8.05
N SER A 337 8.54 -36.00 8.59
CA SER A 337 9.70 -35.44 7.88
C SER A 337 9.96 -36.16 6.55
N ALA A 338 9.51 -37.42 6.42
CA ALA A 338 9.57 -38.22 5.19
C ALA A 338 8.77 -37.61 4.03
N ALA A 339 7.56 -37.09 4.26
CA ALA A 339 6.70 -36.55 3.20
C ALA A 339 7.27 -35.24 2.62
N ASN A 340 7.86 -34.39 3.47
CA ASN A 340 8.59 -33.20 3.01
C ASN A 340 9.95 -33.54 2.36
N LYS A 341 10.62 -34.63 2.80
CA LYS A 341 11.90 -35.07 2.20
C LYS A 341 11.77 -35.44 0.72
N GLN A 342 10.62 -35.98 0.28
CA GLN A 342 10.39 -36.38 -1.11
C GLN A 342 10.08 -35.21 -2.07
N LEU A 343 9.62 -34.06 -1.58
CA LEU A 343 9.38 -32.86 -2.40
C LEU A 343 10.59 -31.91 -2.47
N ASN A 344 11.50 -31.97 -1.49
CA ASN A 344 12.70 -31.13 -1.38
C ASN A 344 14.02 -31.85 -1.71
N ALA A 345 13.98 -32.93 -2.50
CA ALA A 345 15.08 -33.88 -2.73
C ALA A 345 16.36 -33.34 -3.44
N GLY A 346 16.53 -32.02 -3.56
CA GLY A 346 17.71 -31.38 -4.17
C GLY A 346 18.67 -30.69 -3.18
N LEU A 347 18.30 -30.54 -1.90
CA LEU A 347 19.11 -29.85 -0.88
C LEU A 347 19.08 -30.64 0.45
N PRO A 348 20.24 -30.92 1.08
CA PRO A 348 20.26 -31.56 2.40
C PRO A 348 19.56 -30.71 3.46
N THR A 349 18.49 -31.22 4.06
CA THR A 349 17.78 -30.64 5.21
C THR A 349 18.58 -30.73 6.52
N ASP A 350 19.60 -31.60 6.53
CA ASP A 350 20.26 -32.09 7.73
C ASP A 350 21.66 -31.44 7.83
N ILE A 351 21.71 -30.16 8.20
CA ILE A 351 22.96 -29.39 8.31
C ILE A 351 23.66 -29.68 9.66
N PRO A 352 24.99 -29.98 9.68
CA PRO A 352 25.73 -30.28 10.91
C PRO A 352 25.58 -29.21 12.01
N GLY A 353 25.10 -29.65 13.18
CA GLY A 353 24.84 -28.80 14.36
C GLY A 353 23.57 -27.94 14.30
N VAL A 354 22.81 -27.96 13.20
CA VAL A 354 21.52 -27.28 13.10
C VAL A 354 20.37 -28.23 13.51
N GLY A 355 20.46 -29.51 13.14
CA GLY A 355 19.34 -30.47 13.24
C GLY A 355 18.34 -30.27 12.10
N ASP A 356 17.31 -31.12 12.02
CA ASP A 356 16.32 -31.12 10.94
C ASP A 356 15.68 -29.73 10.75
N LEU A 357 15.97 -29.13 9.59
CA LEU A 357 15.34 -27.90 9.14
C LEU A 357 14.02 -28.22 8.42
N ALA A 358 12.98 -27.41 8.65
CA ALA A 358 11.70 -27.60 7.96
C ALA A 358 11.83 -27.39 6.43
N PHE A 359 12.72 -26.50 6.01
CA PHE A 359 13.12 -26.29 4.62
C PHE A 359 14.48 -25.59 4.54
N PHE A 360 15.16 -25.70 3.40
CA PHE A 360 16.38 -24.95 3.07
C PHE A 360 16.24 -24.43 1.63
N LYS A 361 16.25 -23.10 1.43
CA LYS A 361 16.08 -22.50 0.09
C LYS A 361 17.43 -22.48 -0.64
N GLN A 362 17.42 -22.48 -1.97
CA GLN A 362 18.65 -22.32 -2.77
C GLN A 362 19.35 -20.98 -2.49
N GLU A 363 18.59 -19.95 -2.12
CA GLU A 363 19.09 -18.63 -1.74
C GLU A 363 19.84 -18.65 -0.40
N ASP A 364 19.41 -19.48 0.56
CA ASP A 364 20.07 -19.64 1.86
C ASP A 364 21.51 -20.15 1.70
N MET A 365 21.80 -20.92 0.64
CA MET A 365 23.15 -21.39 0.31
C MET A 365 24.17 -20.25 0.23
N LYS A 366 23.77 -19.07 -0.25
CA LYS A 366 24.65 -17.92 -0.45
C LYS A 366 25.18 -17.34 0.87
N TYR A 367 24.39 -17.40 1.94
CA TYR A 367 24.73 -16.80 3.25
C TYR A 367 25.09 -17.85 4.30
N PHE A 368 24.57 -19.07 4.16
CA PHE A 368 24.75 -20.17 5.10
C PHE A 368 25.62 -21.31 4.56
N GLY A 369 26.15 -21.23 3.33
CA GLY A 369 27.02 -22.26 2.73
C GLY A 369 28.23 -22.62 3.58
N LYS A 370 28.80 -21.66 4.34
CA LYS A 370 29.86 -21.87 5.35
C LYS A 370 29.50 -22.88 6.45
N LEU A 371 28.23 -23.26 6.60
CA LEU A 371 27.75 -24.30 7.52
C LEU A 371 27.73 -25.71 6.91
N MET A 372 27.87 -25.83 5.58
CA MET A 372 27.92 -27.12 4.87
C MET A 372 29.35 -27.65 4.76
N ASP A 373 30.36 -26.79 4.91
CA ASP A 373 31.76 -27.19 5.03
C ASP A 373 31.97 -28.02 6.30
N SER A 374 32.15 -29.33 6.14
CA SER A 374 32.36 -30.31 7.22
C SER A 374 33.76 -30.26 7.84
N THR A 375 34.37 -29.08 7.93
CA THR A 375 35.63 -28.86 8.65
C THR A 375 35.40 -28.88 10.16
N ASP A 376 36.22 -29.65 10.88
CA ASP A 376 36.04 -29.94 12.30
C ASP A 376 36.09 -28.68 13.17
N GLU A 377 35.16 -28.59 14.13
CA GLU A 377 35.01 -27.42 15.01
C GLU A 377 36.25 -27.18 15.91
N SER A 378 37.12 -28.18 16.03
CA SER A 378 38.35 -28.16 16.84
C SER A 378 39.52 -27.45 16.16
N GLU A 379 39.53 -27.33 14.84
CA GLU A 379 40.64 -26.74 14.07
C GLU A 379 40.44 -25.25 13.76
N LEU A 380 39.25 -24.71 14.02
CA LEU A 380 38.88 -23.35 13.68
C LEU A 380 39.17 -22.34 14.78
N SER A 381 39.34 -21.08 14.37
CA SER A 381 39.52 -19.99 15.33
C SER A 381 38.26 -19.76 16.17
N VAL A 382 38.45 -19.19 17.38
CA VAL A 382 37.35 -18.87 18.31
C VAL A 382 36.35 -17.88 17.69
N GLU A 383 36.78 -17.05 16.74
CA GLU A 383 35.93 -16.09 16.03
C GLU A 383 35.08 -16.77 14.95
N GLU A 384 35.67 -17.65 14.14
CA GLU A 384 34.93 -18.44 13.14
C GLU A 384 33.91 -19.39 13.78
N LEU A 385 34.24 -19.96 14.95
CA LEU A 385 33.32 -20.79 15.73
C LEU A 385 32.12 -19.95 16.24
N LYS A 386 32.34 -18.71 16.66
CA LYS A 386 31.26 -17.75 16.97
C LYS A 386 30.43 -17.42 15.73
N GLU A 387 31.04 -17.12 14.59
CA GLU A 387 30.33 -16.84 13.33
C GLU A 387 29.44 -18.02 12.90
N ARG A 388 29.99 -19.26 12.87
CA ARG A 388 29.21 -20.47 12.60
C ARG A 388 28.05 -20.62 13.57
N LYS A 389 28.25 -20.39 14.87
CA LYS A 389 27.20 -20.47 15.88
C LYS A 389 26.09 -19.41 15.69
N ILE A 390 26.44 -18.19 15.31
CA ILE A 390 25.49 -17.14 14.94
C ILE A 390 24.71 -17.54 13.68
N MET A 391 25.39 -18.01 12.63
CA MET A 391 24.77 -18.50 11.39
C MET A 391 23.76 -19.63 11.66
N ARG A 392 24.12 -20.62 12.48
CA ARG A 392 23.20 -21.71 12.89
C ARG A 392 21.97 -21.18 13.63
N LEU A 393 22.12 -20.18 14.51
CA LEU A 393 21.00 -19.57 15.23
C LEU A 393 20.10 -18.75 14.31
N LEU A 394 20.65 -17.97 13.39
CA LEU A 394 19.88 -17.19 12.42
C LEU A 394 19.10 -18.09 11.46
N LEU A 395 19.69 -19.18 10.97
CA LEU A 395 18.99 -20.14 10.12
C LEU A 395 17.82 -20.83 10.86
N LYS A 396 18.00 -21.18 12.15
CA LYS A 396 16.91 -21.67 13.02
C LYS A 396 15.81 -20.63 13.25
N ILE A 397 16.13 -19.34 13.19
CA ILE A 397 15.14 -18.25 13.34
C ILE A 397 14.39 -17.99 12.02
N LYS A 398 15.06 -18.13 10.87
CA LYS A 398 14.45 -17.99 9.54
C LYS A 398 13.56 -19.20 9.19
N ASN A 399 14.13 -20.40 9.14
CA ASN A 399 13.49 -21.59 8.55
C ASN A 399 12.99 -22.64 9.59
N GLY A 400 13.14 -22.36 10.90
CA GLY A 400 12.81 -23.32 11.95
C GLY A 400 11.32 -23.42 12.32
N THR A 401 10.93 -24.50 12.98
CA THR A 401 9.60 -24.61 13.62
C THR A 401 9.40 -23.50 14.67
N PRO A 402 8.15 -23.15 15.06
CA PRO A 402 7.92 -22.10 16.07
C PRO A 402 8.66 -22.34 17.41
N SER A 403 8.84 -23.60 17.81
CA SER A 403 9.62 -23.98 18.99
C SER A 403 11.11 -23.71 18.80
N MET A 404 11.69 -24.14 17.68
CA MET A 404 13.09 -23.87 17.32
C MET A 404 13.37 -22.36 17.25
N ARG A 405 12.49 -21.59 16.58
CA ARG A 405 12.56 -20.13 16.49
C ARG A 405 12.56 -19.48 17.87
N LYS A 406 11.63 -19.87 18.76
CA LYS A 406 11.53 -19.35 20.13
C LYS A 406 12.76 -19.66 20.99
N SER A 407 13.36 -20.85 20.81
CA SER A 407 14.58 -21.26 21.52
C SER A 407 15.81 -20.50 20.99
N ALA A 408 16.03 -20.50 19.68
CA ALA A 408 17.15 -19.80 19.04
C ALA A 408 17.11 -18.29 19.29
N LEU A 409 15.91 -17.68 19.24
CA LEU A 409 15.70 -16.26 19.54
C LEU A 409 15.98 -15.90 21.01
N ARG A 410 15.93 -16.85 21.96
CA ARG A 410 16.40 -16.63 23.34
C ARG A 410 17.92 -16.77 23.43
N GLN A 411 18.47 -17.84 22.83
CA GLN A 411 19.91 -18.09 22.86
C GLN A 411 20.73 -16.95 22.23
N ILE A 412 20.29 -16.39 21.10
CA ILE A 412 20.98 -15.27 20.44
C ILE A 412 20.91 -13.98 21.28
N THR A 413 19.84 -13.76 22.05
CA THR A 413 19.66 -12.53 22.84
C THR A 413 20.37 -12.60 24.19
N ASP A 414 20.35 -13.76 24.84
CA ASP A 414 21.02 -13.94 26.13
C ASP A 414 22.55 -13.93 25.95
N LYS A 415 23.04 -14.42 24.81
CA LYS A 415 24.47 -14.44 24.44
C LYS A 415 24.91 -13.29 23.52
N ALA A 416 24.06 -12.29 23.27
CA ALA A 416 24.37 -11.18 22.36
C ALA A 416 25.69 -10.47 22.70
N ARG A 417 25.95 -10.24 24.00
CA ARG A 417 27.20 -9.63 24.49
C ARG A 417 28.44 -10.54 24.36
N GLU A 418 28.26 -11.87 24.39
CA GLU A 418 29.34 -12.87 24.23
C GLU A 418 29.77 -13.00 22.75
N PHE A 419 28.80 -12.91 21.84
CA PHE A 419 29.00 -12.90 20.40
C PHE A 419 29.65 -11.60 19.90
N GLY A 420 29.26 -10.46 20.47
CA GLY A 420 29.75 -9.14 20.07
C GLY A 420 28.96 -8.53 18.91
N ALA A 421 28.84 -7.20 18.91
CA ALA A 421 28.03 -6.46 17.93
C ALA A 421 28.50 -6.67 16.47
N GLY A 422 29.81 -6.70 16.23
CA GLY A 422 30.39 -6.83 14.89
C GLY A 422 29.97 -8.11 14.16
N SER A 423 30.23 -9.28 14.75
CA SER A 423 29.89 -10.58 14.15
C SER A 423 28.37 -10.76 13.98
N LEU A 424 27.56 -10.22 14.89
CA LEU A 424 26.09 -10.22 14.75
C LEU A 424 25.63 -9.38 13.54
N PHE A 425 25.99 -8.09 13.49
CA PHE A 425 25.53 -7.20 12.42
C PHE A 425 26.15 -7.53 11.05
N ASN A 426 27.36 -8.08 11.01
CA ASN A 426 27.97 -8.52 9.76
C ASN A 426 27.20 -9.68 9.10
N GLN A 427 26.57 -10.57 9.87
CA GLN A 427 25.78 -11.67 9.33
C GLN A 427 24.28 -11.33 9.15
N ILE A 428 23.71 -10.50 10.02
CA ILE A 428 22.27 -10.15 9.97
C ILE A 428 21.96 -9.14 8.87
N LEU A 429 22.78 -8.09 8.71
CA LEU A 429 22.46 -7.00 7.78
C LEU A 429 22.40 -7.44 6.30
N PRO A 430 23.29 -8.32 5.79
CA PRO A 430 23.19 -8.81 4.42
C PRO A 430 21.90 -9.59 4.12
N LEU A 431 21.38 -10.35 5.10
CA LEU A 431 20.12 -11.08 4.97
C LEU A 431 18.91 -10.14 4.83
N LEU A 432 18.95 -8.97 5.48
CA LEU A 432 17.88 -7.98 5.41
C LEU A 432 17.92 -7.13 4.12
N MET A 433 19.05 -7.10 3.41
CA MET A 433 19.19 -6.45 2.10
C MET A 433 18.68 -7.33 0.93
N GLU A 434 18.28 -8.57 1.19
CA GLU A 434 17.86 -9.50 0.15
C GLU A 434 16.43 -9.23 -0.32
N ARG A 435 16.27 -9.08 -1.65
CA ARG A 435 14.99 -8.71 -2.28
C ARG A 435 13.97 -9.85 -2.37
N THR A 436 14.39 -11.09 -2.15
CA THR A 436 13.55 -12.30 -2.20
C THR A 436 13.04 -12.71 -0.81
N LEU A 437 13.40 -11.97 0.24
CA LEU A 437 12.99 -12.22 1.61
C LEU A 437 11.48 -12.01 1.79
N GLU A 438 10.78 -13.06 2.24
CA GLU A 438 9.35 -12.98 2.55
C GLU A 438 9.09 -12.04 3.74
N ASP A 439 7.93 -11.37 3.77
CA ASP A 439 7.59 -10.40 4.81
C ASP A 439 7.61 -11.02 6.22
N GLN A 440 7.21 -12.30 6.34
CA GLN A 440 7.30 -13.06 7.58
C GLN A 440 8.74 -13.36 8.01
N GLU A 441 9.65 -13.60 7.06
CA GLU A 441 11.08 -13.79 7.33
C GLU A 441 11.75 -12.46 7.72
N ARG A 442 11.36 -11.36 7.06
CA ARG A 442 11.75 -9.98 7.39
C ARG A 442 11.37 -9.64 8.83
N HIS A 443 10.11 -9.86 9.21
CA HIS A 443 9.63 -9.63 10.58
C HIS A 443 10.44 -10.40 11.63
N LEU A 444 10.84 -11.64 11.34
CA LEU A 444 11.65 -12.45 12.25
C LEU A 444 13.07 -11.88 12.41
N LEU A 445 13.71 -11.41 11.34
CA LEU A 445 15.02 -10.76 11.40
C LEU A 445 14.97 -9.41 12.13
N VAL A 446 13.96 -8.59 11.86
CA VAL A 446 13.69 -7.33 12.58
C VAL A 446 13.58 -7.59 14.09
N LYS A 447 12.80 -8.60 14.47
CA LYS A 447 12.62 -9.02 15.87
C LYS A 447 13.88 -9.58 16.53
N VAL A 448 14.84 -10.08 15.76
CA VAL A 448 16.20 -10.37 16.25
C VAL A 448 16.94 -9.07 16.52
N ILE A 449 16.98 -8.15 15.53
CA ILE A 449 17.68 -6.86 15.61
C ILE A 449 17.26 -6.06 16.84
N ASP A 450 15.95 -5.88 17.07
CA ASP A 450 15.47 -5.11 18.24
C ASP A 450 15.93 -5.70 19.57
N ARG A 451 15.89 -7.03 19.70
CA ARG A 451 16.30 -7.70 20.94
C ARG A 451 17.81 -7.69 21.16
N ILE A 452 18.62 -7.76 20.11
CA ILE A 452 20.07 -7.61 20.26
C ILE A 452 20.47 -6.15 20.50
N LEU A 453 19.81 -5.17 19.88
CA LEU A 453 20.04 -3.74 20.14
C LEU A 453 19.82 -3.41 21.62
N TYR A 454 18.70 -3.85 22.19
CA TYR A 454 18.39 -3.66 23.62
C TYR A 454 19.42 -4.32 24.57
N LYS A 455 20.07 -5.40 24.14
CA LYS A 455 21.08 -6.11 24.96
C LYS A 455 22.48 -5.54 24.79
N LEU A 456 22.83 -5.06 23.60
CA LEU A 456 24.16 -4.53 23.27
C LEU A 456 24.37 -3.11 23.77
N ASP A 457 23.32 -2.28 23.82
CA ASP A 457 23.36 -0.93 24.39
C ASP A 457 24.50 -0.10 23.74
N ASP A 458 25.40 0.50 24.51
CA ASP A 458 26.54 1.30 23.99
C ASP A 458 27.42 0.59 22.94
N LEU A 459 27.48 -0.75 22.92
CA LEU A 459 28.29 -1.52 21.96
C LEU A 459 27.85 -1.35 20.49
N VAL A 460 26.66 -0.80 20.24
CA VAL A 460 26.14 -0.59 18.89
C VAL A 460 26.75 0.63 18.19
N ARG A 461 27.32 1.58 18.95
CA ARG A 461 27.76 2.91 18.45
C ARG A 461 28.62 2.85 17.16
N PRO A 462 29.65 1.98 17.02
CA PRO A 462 30.45 1.91 15.78
C PRO A 462 29.65 1.44 14.56
N TYR A 463 28.56 0.71 14.77
CA TYR A 463 27.76 0.08 13.72
C TYR A 463 26.51 0.89 13.33
N VAL A 464 26.20 1.98 14.04
CA VAL A 464 25.00 2.82 13.82
C VAL A 464 24.87 3.24 12.35
N HIS A 465 25.94 3.72 11.72
CA HIS A 465 25.91 4.11 10.30
C HIS A 465 25.57 2.92 9.39
N LYS A 466 26.20 1.75 9.62
CA LYS A 466 25.96 0.53 8.83
C LYS A 466 24.53 0.00 8.99
N ILE A 467 23.94 0.14 10.18
CA ILE A 467 22.54 -0.21 10.43
C ILE A 467 21.62 0.79 9.73
N LEU A 468 21.86 2.10 9.87
CA LEU A 468 21.04 3.13 9.23
C LEU A 468 20.98 2.97 7.70
N VAL A 469 22.11 2.76 7.03
CA VAL A 469 22.15 2.56 5.56
C VAL A 469 21.27 1.39 5.09
N VAL A 470 21.08 0.36 5.91
CA VAL A 470 20.24 -0.82 5.59
C VAL A 470 18.77 -0.61 5.96
N ILE A 471 18.49 0.13 7.03
CA ILE A 471 17.12 0.31 7.58
C ILE A 471 16.43 1.56 7.01
N GLU A 472 17.17 2.60 6.65
CA GLU A 472 16.64 3.85 6.09
C GLU A 472 15.77 3.65 4.82
N PRO A 473 16.13 2.77 3.86
CA PRO A 473 15.27 2.46 2.71
C PRO A 473 13.89 1.91 3.09
N LEU A 474 13.79 1.13 4.18
CA LEU A 474 12.53 0.55 4.65
C LEU A 474 11.50 1.62 5.06
N LEU A 475 11.94 2.84 5.40
CA LEU A 475 11.05 3.96 5.69
C LEU A 475 10.28 4.50 4.47
N ILE A 476 10.66 4.09 3.26
CA ILE A 476 10.04 4.47 1.98
C ILE A 476 9.55 3.23 1.20
N ASP A 477 9.55 2.04 1.80
CA ASP A 477 8.96 0.83 1.21
C ASP A 477 7.46 1.07 0.90
N GLU A 478 6.91 0.38 -0.09
CA GLU A 478 5.48 0.45 -0.45
C GLU A 478 4.61 -0.24 0.61
N ASP A 479 5.14 -1.29 1.23
CA ASP A 479 4.45 -1.98 2.33
C ASP A 479 4.40 -1.12 3.61
N TYR A 480 3.25 -1.15 4.28
CA TYR A 480 3.05 -0.49 5.56
C TYR A 480 3.81 -1.17 6.70
N TYR A 481 3.89 -2.51 6.73
CA TYR A 481 4.51 -3.22 7.84
C TYR A 481 6.04 -3.05 7.82
N ALA A 482 6.69 -3.21 6.66
CA ALA A 482 8.11 -2.89 6.47
C ALA A 482 8.45 -1.45 6.91
N ARG A 483 7.58 -0.48 6.61
CA ARG A 483 7.73 0.90 7.11
C ARG A 483 7.60 0.99 8.63
N VAL A 484 6.72 0.23 9.29
CA VAL A 484 6.59 0.19 10.77
C VAL A 484 7.86 -0.40 11.38
N GLU A 485 8.32 -1.54 10.88
CA GLU A 485 9.52 -2.25 11.34
C GLU A 485 10.78 -1.38 11.26
N GLY A 486 10.97 -0.65 10.15
CA GLY A 486 12.07 0.30 10.01
C GLY A 486 12.02 1.44 11.05
N ARG A 487 10.81 1.88 11.46
CA ARG A 487 10.65 2.88 12.54
C ARG A 487 10.96 2.30 13.92
N GLU A 488 10.57 1.04 14.19
CA GLU A 488 10.86 0.38 15.46
C GLU A 488 12.37 0.19 15.66
N ILE A 489 13.08 -0.31 14.66
CA ILE A 489 14.54 -0.48 14.71
C ILE A 489 15.25 0.87 14.92
N ILE A 490 14.88 1.92 14.18
CA ILE A 490 15.53 3.24 14.35
C ILE A 490 15.20 3.85 15.72
N SER A 491 13.98 3.64 16.23
CA SER A 491 13.58 4.06 17.58
C SER A 491 14.45 3.38 18.64
N ASN A 492 14.62 2.06 18.56
CA ASN A 492 15.44 1.29 19.51
C ASN A 492 16.94 1.58 19.37
N LEU A 493 17.44 1.72 18.14
CA LEU A 493 18.81 2.13 17.85
C LEU A 493 19.13 3.52 18.44
N SER A 494 18.18 4.47 18.34
CA SER A 494 18.38 5.82 18.88
C SER A 494 18.45 5.86 20.40
N LYS A 495 17.74 4.97 21.09
CA LYS A 495 17.80 4.80 22.55
C LYS A 495 19.13 4.19 23.00
N ALA A 496 19.65 3.20 22.27
CA ALA A 496 20.92 2.54 22.58
C ALA A 496 22.16 3.39 22.20
N ALA A 497 22.12 4.11 21.07
CA ALA A 497 23.25 4.94 20.63
C ALA A 497 23.28 6.35 21.27
N GLY A 498 22.12 6.86 21.67
CA GLY A 498 21.95 8.20 22.22
C GLY A 498 21.96 9.33 21.17
N LEU A 499 21.27 10.44 21.49
CA LEU A 499 21.01 11.54 20.56
C LEU A 499 22.27 12.12 19.89
N ALA A 500 23.32 12.37 20.68
CA ALA A 500 24.53 13.02 20.18
C ALA A 500 25.25 12.17 19.12
N HIS A 501 25.25 10.85 19.30
CA HIS A 501 25.87 9.92 18.35
C HIS A 501 25.03 9.77 17.08
N MET A 502 23.70 9.70 17.22
CA MET A 502 22.77 9.70 16.08
C MET A 502 22.91 10.97 15.24
N ILE A 503 22.97 12.14 15.88
CA ILE A 503 23.24 13.43 15.20
C ILE A 503 24.60 13.40 14.51
N SER A 504 25.66 12.98 15.19
CA SER A 504 27.01 12.93 14.60
C SER A 504 27.06 12.05 13.35
N THR A 505 26.36 10.91 13.38
CA THR A 505 26.33 9.92 12.29
C THR A 505 25.57 10.41 11.06
N MET A 506 24.35 10.94 11.23
CA MET A 506 23.49 11.35 10.10
C MET A 506 23.72 12.78 9.61
N ARG A 507 24.57 13.56 10.29
CA ARG A 507 24.81 14.97 9.93
C ARG A 507 25.42 15.17 8.52
N PRO A 508 26.33 14.33 8.01
CA PRO A 508 26.84 14.45 6.63
C PRO A 508 25.76 14.20 5.56
N ASP A 509 24.74 13.40 5.90
CA ASP A 509 23.68 13.00 4.96
C ASP A 509 22.64 14.12 4.75
N ILE A 510 22.59 15.12 5.65
CA ILE A 510 21.64 16.23 5.62
C ILE A 510 21.85 17.19 4.45
N ASP A 511 23.11 17.48 4.09
CA ASP A 511 23.49 18.31 2.96
C ASP A 511 24.12 17.55 1.78
N HIS A 512 23.98 16.22 1.79
CA HIS A 512 24.32 15.36 0.66
C HIS A 512 23.65 15.82 -0.65
N VAL A 513 24.32 15.65 -1.79
CA VAL A 513 23.83 16.17 -3.08
C VAL A 513 22.53 15.48 -3.50
N ASP A 514 22.47 14.15 -3.33
CA ASP A 514 21.30 13.35 -3.64
C ASP A 514 20.07 13.74 -2.81
N GLU A 515 18.91 13.77 -3.44
CA GLU A 515 17.63 14.00 -2.79
C GLU A 515 17.05 12.73 -2.15
N TYR A 516 17.41 11.53 -2.63
CA TYR A 516 16.97 10.26 -2.04
C TYR A 516 17.53 10.10 -0.62
N VAL A 517 18.86 10.22 -0.44
CA VAL A 517 19.52 10.17 0.87
C VAL A 517 18.94 11.23 1.83
N ARG A 518 18.83 12.49 1.39
CA ARG A 518 18.20 13.55 2.20
C ARG A 518 16.73 13.27 2.55
N ASN A 519 16.02 12.48 1.77
CA ASN A 519 14.63 12.06 2.03
C ASN A 519 14.56 10.92 3.06
N THR A 520 15.41 9.91 2.96
CA THR A 520 15.48 8.82 3.95
C THR A 520 15.94 9.36 5.30
N THR A 521 17.03 10.12 5.33
CA THR A 521 17.58 10.75 6.54
C THR A 521 16.57 11.68 7.21
N ALA A 522 15.76 12.44 6.43
CA ALA A 522 14.71 13.29 7.01
C ALA A 522 13.61 12.48 7.73
N ARG A 523 13.28 11.28 7.24
CA ARG A 523 12.36 10.34 7.91
C ARG A 523 13.02 9.66 9.12
N ALA A 524 14.30 9.29 9.01
CA ALA A 524 15.05 8.74 10.13
C ALA A 524 15.08 9.71 11.32
N PHE A 525 15.38 11.00 11.08
CA PHE A 525 15.36 12.02 12.12
C PHE A 525 13.97 12.25 12.75
N SER A 526 12.86 12.12 12.02
CA SER A 526 11.53 12.21 12.66
C SER A 526 11.25 11.02 13.57
N VAL A 527 11.76 9.83 13.22
CA VAL A 527 11.70 8.65 14.11
C VAL A 527 12.57 8.89 15.34
N VAL A 528 13.81 9.38 15.19
CA VAL A 528 14.67 9.74 16.34
C VAL A 528 14.01 10.80 17.24
N ALA A 529 13.31 11.79 16.67
CA ALA A 529 12.55 12.78 17.44
C ALA A 529 11.39 12.14 18.23
N SER A 530 10.71 11.14 17.67
CA SER A 530 9.65 10.39 18.38
C SER A 530 10.19 9.53 19.53
N ALA A 531 11.40 8.99 19.38
CA ALA A 531 11.99 8.06 20.34
C ALA A 531 12.70 8.74 21.52
N LEU A 532 13.31 9.92 21.29
CA LEU A 532 14.09 10.68 22.28
C LEU A 532 13.42 12.00 22.70
N GLY A 533 12.28 12.34 22.08
CA GLY A 533 11.51 13.55 22.32
C GLY A 533 11.94 14.74 21.46
N ILE A 534 10.94 15.46 20.93
CA ILE A 534 11.13 16.68 20.12
C ILE A 534 12.03 17.72 20.83
N PRO A 535 11.89 18.03 22.15
CA PRO A 535 12.67 19.08 22.80
C PRO A 535 14.19 18.90 22.70
N ALA A 536 14.67 17.66 22.76
CA ALA A 536 16.09 17.35 22.70
C ALA A 536 16.68 17.63 21.29
N LEU A 537 15.88 17.47 20.24
CA LEU A 537 16.28 17.73 18.86
C LEU A 537 16.08 19.20 18.42
N LEU A 538 15.27 20.01 19.13
CA LEU A 538 14.99 21.40 18.78
C LEU A 538 16.24 22.29 18.54
N PRO A 539 17.30 22.27 19.38
CA PRO A 539 18.49 23.11 19.15
C PRO A 539 19.20 22.75 17.83
N PHE A 540 19.23 21.46 17.51
CA PHE A 540 19.77 20.95 16.26
C PHE A 540 18.92 21.39 15.06
N LEU A 541 17.60 21.22 15.13
CA LEU A 541 16.69 21.66 14.06
C LEU A 541 16.79 23.16 13.80
N LYS A 542 16.85 24.01 14.84
CA LYS A 542 17.04 25.45 14.68
C LYS A 542 18.37 25.80 14.00
N ALA A 543 19.45 25.08 14.33
CA ALA A 543 20.75 25.25 13.67
C ALA A 543 20.76 24.80 12.20
N VAL A 544 20.12 23.67 11.87
CA VAL A 544 20.03 23.15 10.49
C VAL A 544 19.13 24.02 9.61
N CYS A 545 17.93 24.39 10.09
CA CYS A 545 16.98 25.22 9.33
C CYS A 545 17.54 26.63 9.06
N ARG A 546 18.36 27.17 9.97
CA ARG A 546 19.01 28.49 9.83
C ARG A 546 20.45 28.40 9.28
N SER A 547 20.83 27.26 8.69
CA SER A 547 22.19 27.04 8.17
C SER A 547 22.51 27.94 6.97
N LYS A 548 23.60 28.71 7.09
CA LYS A 548 24.14 29.53 5.99
C LYS A 548 25.04 28.76 5.02
N LYS A 549 25.43 27.51 5.34
CA LYS A 549 26.41 26.73 4.56
C LYS A 549 25.84 26.17 3.26
N SER A 550 24.67 25.57 3.33
CA SER A 550 24.03 24.86 2.22
C SER A 550 22.51 25.03 2.30
N TRP A 551 21.87 25.32 1.16
CA TRP A 551 20.41 25.38 1.09
C TRP A 551 19.80 23.97 1.19
N GLN A 552 20.56 22.94 0.83
CA GLN A 552 20.23 21.53 1.01
C GLN A 552 20.01 21.23 2.51
N ALA A 553 20.89 21.68 3.40
CA ALA A 553 20.69 21.53 4.83
C ALA A 553 19.40 22.20 5.31
N ARG A 554 19.13 23.44 4.88
CA ARG A 554 17.89 24.15 5.25
C ARG A 554 16.65 23.39 4.78
N HIS A 555 16.64 22.95 3.52
CA HIS A 555 15.58 22.14 2.94
C HIS A 555 15.34 20.84 3.71
N THR A 556 16.40 20.08 4.03
CA THR A 556 16.30 18.83 4.79
C THR A 556 15.85 19.09 6.23
N GLY A 557 16.34 20.13 6.90
CA GLY A 557 15.92 20.53 8.24
C GLY A 557 14.41 20.81 8.33
N VAL A 558 13.88 21.59 7.37
CA VAL A 558 12.44 21.85 7.26
C VAL A 558 11.67 20.56 6.93
N LYS A 559 12.22 19.68 6.09
CA LYS A 559 11.63 18.37 5.77
C LYS A 559 11.57 17.45 7.00
N ILE A 560 12.55 17.49 7.91
CA ILE A 560 12.49 16.78 9.20
C ILE A 560 11.30 17.30 10.02
N VAL A 561 11.10 18.62 10.12
CA VAL A 561 9.94 19.20 10.82
C VAL A 561 8.62 18.75 10.18
N GLN A 562 8.54 18.66 8.86
CA GLN A 562 7.37 18.11 8.16
C GLN A 562 7.14 16.61 8.49
N GLN A 563 8.19 15.79 8.55
CA GLN A 563 8.02 14.37 8.89
C GLN A 563 7.70 14.17 10.38
N ILE A 564 8.18 15.05 11.27
CA ILE A 564 7.72 15.14 12.67
C ILE A 564 6.23 15.48 12.70
N ALA A 565 5.76 16.43 11.88
CA ALA A 565 4.35 16.78 11.72
C ALA A 565 3.46 15.56 11.42
N ILE A 566 3.86 14.79 10.41
CA ILE A 566 3.12 13.62 9.94
C ILE A 566 3.19 12.44 10.94
N LEU A 567 4.34 12.21 11.59
CA LEU A 567 4.54 11.06 12.47
C LEU A 567 3.92 11.24 13.87
N MET A 568 3.84 12.47 14.38
CA MET A 568 3.38 12.75 15.75
C MET A 568 1.93 13.25 15.82
N GLY A 569 1.39 13.81 14.73
CA GLY A 569 0.01 14.32 14.70
C GLY A 569 -0.27 15.32 15.84
N CYS A 570 -1.36 15.11 16.57
CA CYS A 570 -1.79 15.98 17.66
C CYS A 570 -0.78 16.13 18.83
N ALA A 571 0.18 15.20 18.99
CA ALA A 571 1.17 15.24 20.07
C ALA A 571 2.18 16.40 19.98
N ILE A 572 2.11 17.20 18.91
CA ILE A 572 3.04 18.30 18.61
C ILE A 572 2.69 19.58 19.36
N LEU A 573 1.44 19.74 19.79
CA LEU A 573 0.89 20.99 20.33
C LEU A 573 1.80 21.68 21.39
N PRO A 574 2.44 20.97 22.36
CA PRO A 574 3.34 21.60 23.34
C PRO A 574 4.65 22.16 22.77
N HIS A 575 4.99 21.81 21.53
CA HIS A 575 6.25 22.17 20.87
C HIS A 575 6.03 22.95 19.56
N LEU A 576 4.77 23.17 19.17
CA LEU A 576 4.37 23.82 17.94
C LEU A 576 5.01 25.20 17.76
N THR A 577 4.94 26.07 18.78
CA THR A 577 5.59 27.40 18.80
C THR A 577 7.07 27.34 18.44
N SER A 578 7.80 26.37 19.01
CA SER A 578 9.24 26.21 18.80
C SER A 578 9.60 25.61 17.43
N LEU A 579 8.72 24.79 16.86
CA LEU A 579 8.88 24.24 15.50
C LEU A 579 8.54 25.29 14.44
N VAL A 580 7.48 26.08 14.64
CA VAL A 580 7.11 27.19 13.74
C VAL A 580 8.19 28.28 13.75
N ASP A 581 8.74 28.67 14.90
CA ASP A 581 9.92 29.55 14.99
C ASP A 581 11.15 28.96 14.27
N ALA A 582 11.38 27.65 14.36
CA ALA A 582 12.52 27.01 13.68
C ALA A 582 12.43 27.14 12.14
N ILE A 583 11.23 27.00 11.56
CA ILE A 583 11.02 26.98 10.10
C ILE A 583 10.61 28.33 9.50
N GLY A 584 10.09 29.28 10.28
CA GLY A 584 9.44 30.50 9.77
C GLY A 584 10.31 31.34 8.83
N GLY A 585 11.62 31.44 9.11
CA GLY A 585 12.58 32.13 8.24
C GLY A 585 12.77 31.50 6.85
N GLY A 586 12.38 30.24 6.66
CA GLY A 586 12.45 29.54 5.36
C GLY A 586 11.41 30.02 4.34
N LEU A 587 10.37 30.75 4.76
CA LEU A 587 9.37 31.33 3.85
C LEU A 587 9.94 32.48 3.01
N GLU A 588 10.96 33.18 3.52
CA GLU A 588 11.60 34.32 2.84
C GLU A 588 12.98 33.94 2.25
N ASP A 589 13.32 32.64 2.21
CA ASP A 589 14.57 32.13 1.61
C ASP A 589 14.66 32.48 0.11
N GLU A 590 15.86 32.76 -0.39
CA GLU A 590 16.14 32.99 -1.82
C GLU A 590 15.76 31.76 -2.68
N GLN A 591 15.97 30.56 -2.17
CA GLN A 591 15.76 29.31 -2.91
C GLN A 591 14.29 28.87 -2.89
N GLN A 592 13.67 28.77 -4.07
CA GLN A 592 12.26 28.40 -4.22
C GLN A 592 11.93 27.02 -3.63
N LYS A 593 12.84 26.05 -3.75
CA LYS A 593 12.66 24.71 -3.14
C LYS A 593 12.51 24.79 -1.61
N VAL A 594 13.26 25.67 -0.94
CA VAL A 594 13.16 25.86 0.51
C VAL A 594 11.82 26.51 0.87
N ARG A 595 11.42 27.59 0.17
CA ARG A 595 10.11 28.24 0.39
C ARG A 595 8.93 27.27 0.24
N ILE A 596 8.96 26.40 -0.79
CA ILE A 596 7.93 25.38 -1.02
C ILE A 596 7.86 24.38 0.14
N ILE A 597 8.99 23.78 0.54
CA ILE A 597 8.96 22.79 1.64
C ILE A 597 8.58 23.44 2.97
N THR A 598 8.93 24.71 3.22
CA THR A 598 8.50 25.45 4.42
C THR A 598 6.99 25.66 4.45
N ALA A 599 6.37 26.09 3.33
CA ALA A 599 4.92 26.21 3.27
C ALA A 599 4.23 24.84 3.44
N LEU A 600 4.76 23.76 2.84
CA LEU A 600 4.23 22.40 3.03
C LEU A 600 4.45 21.84 4.44
N ALA A 601 5.50 22.25 5.15
CA ALA A 601 5.73 21.91 6.55
C ALA A 601 4.76 22.65 7.48
N ILE A 602 4.49 23.94 7.22
CA ILE A 602 3.47 24.71 7.95
C ILE A 602 2.08 24.11 7.73
N ALA A 603 1.74 23.73 6.48
CA ALA A 603 0.48 23.05 6.19
C ALA A 603 0.32 21.76 7.02
N ALA A 604 1.36 20.93 7.08
CA ALA A 604 1.34 19.69 7.87
C ALA A 604 1.28 19.94 9.39
N LEU A 605 1.93 21.01 9.88
CA LEU A 605 1.83 21.40 11.29
C LEU A 605 0.44 21.94 11.65
N ALA A 606 -0.22 22.69 10.75
CA ALA A 606 -1.58 23.18 10.96
C ALA A 606 -2.61 22.03 10.90
N GLU A 607 -2.46 21.11 9.93
CA GLU A 607 -3.23 19.86 9.83
C GLU A 607 -3.11 19.00 11.10
N ALA A 608 -1.89 18.87 11.64
CA ALA A 608 -1.63 18.11 12.85
C ALA A 608 -2.08 18.80 14.15
N ALA A 609 -2.22 20.13 14.16
CA ALA A 609 -2.63 20.91 15.33
C ALA A 609 -4.16 21.14 15.42
N ALA A 610 -4.87 21.07 14.28
CA ALA A 610 -6.29 21.34 14.18
C ALA A 610 -7.13 20.55 15.21
N PRO A 611 -8.08 21.20 15.92
CA PRO A 611 -8.55 22.58 15.75
C PRO A 611 -7.76 23.64 16.56
N TYR A 612 -6.72 23.27 17.31
CA TYR A 612 -6.05 24.16 18.26
C TYR A 612 -4.74 24.75 17.72
N GLY A 613 -4.14 25.69 18.46
CA GLY A 613 -2.76 26.13 18.23
C GLY A 613 -2.57 27.32 17.28
N PHE A 614 -3.64 28.03 16.91
CA PHE A 614 -3.59 29.23 16.04
C PHE A 614 -2.52 30.25 16.45
N GLU A 615 -2.40 30.54 17.76
CA GLU A 615 -1.42 31.46 18.35
C GLU A 615 0.03 31.18 17.88
N SER A 616 0.37 29.91 17.64
CA SER A 616 1.72 29.52 17.20
C SER A 616 2.05 29.97 15.78
N PHE A 617 1.04 30.28 14.95
CA PHE A 617 1.20 30.61 13.54
C PHE A 617 1.31 32.10 13.24
N ASP A 618 1.09 33.01 14.21
CA ASP A 618 1.12 34.47 13.99
C ASP A 618 2.40 34.94 13.27
N ILE A 619 3.56 34.41 13.70
CA ILE A 619 4.88 34.69 13.12
C ILE A 619 4.94 34.42 11.61
N VAL A 620 4.22 33.39 11.13
CA VAL A 620 4.24 32.98 9.71
C VAL A 620 3.09 33.54 8.88
N LEU A 621 2.02 34.08 9.49
CA LEU A 621 0.89 34.65 8.76
C LEU A 621 1.36 35.73 7.78
N ARG A 622 2.02 36.79 8.25
CA ARG A 622 2.43 37.94 7.42
C ARG A 622 3.35 37.53 6.24
N PRO A 623 4.38 36.67 6.41
CA PRO A 623 5.14 36.12 5.29
C PRO A 623 4.30 35.29 4.31
N LEU A 624 3.41 34.42 4.78
CA LEU A 624 2.52 33.62 3.92
C LEU A 624 1.63 34.53 3.05
N TRP A 625 1.01 35.54 3.65
CA TRP A 625 0.14 36.50 2.95
C TRP A 625 0.86 37.25 1.83
N LYS A 626 2.07 37.74 2.09
CA LYS A 626 2.92 38.36 1.06
C LYS A 626 3.32 37.35 -0.02
N GLY A 627 3.57 36.09 0.35
CA GLY A 627 3.92 35.01 -0.57
C GLY A 627 2.78 34.65 -1.53
N VAL A 628 1.54 34.53 -1.04
CA VAL A 628 0.35 34.23 -1.86
C VAL A 628 0.08 35.32 -2.90
N GLN A 629 0.37 36.60 -2.61
CA GLN A 629 0.22 37.70 -3.57
C GLN A 629 1.36 37.77 -4.60
N LYS A 630 2.60 37.46 -4.19
CA LYS A 630 3.80 37.61 -5.02
C LYS A 630 4.16 36.39 -5.87
N HIS A 631 3.93 35.17 -5.38
CA HIS A 631 4.36 33.95 -6.04
C HIS A 631 3.30 33.42 -7.03
N ARG A 632 3.73 32.55 -7.96
CA ARG A 632 2.90 31.89 -8.98
C ARG A 632 3.34 30.42 -9.15
N GLY A 633 2.52 29.62 -9.84
CA GLY A 633 2.79 28.20 -10.10
C GLY A 633 2.92 27.37 -8.81
N LYS A 634 3.79 26.35 -8.82
CA LYS A 634 4.00 25.44 -7.67
C LYS A 634 4.39 26.15 -6.36
N GLY A 635 5.03 27.31 -6.45
CA GLY A 635 5.30 28.17 -5.28
C GLY A 635 4.00 28.68 -4.65
N LEU A 636 3.11 29.25 -5.46
CA LEU A 636 1.79 29.71 -5.01
C LEU A 636 0.97 28.55 -4.45
N ALA A 637 0.98 27.39 -5.10
CA ALA A 637 0.22 26.21 -4.65
C ALA A 637 0.60 25.79 -3.22
N ALA A 638 1.91 25.70 -2.90
CA ALA A 638 2.35 25.36 -1.55
C ALA A 638 1.91 26.39 -0.49
N PHE A 639 1.96 27.68 -0.82
CA PHE A 639 1.51 28.76 0.08
C PHE A 639 -0.02 28.76 0.26
N LEU A 640 -0.80 28.53 -0.81
CA LEU A 640 -2.25 28.38 -0.75
C LEU A 640 -2.65 27.19 0.13
N LYS A 641 -1.94 26.04 0.00
CA LYS A 641 -2.14 24.90 0.89
C LYS A 641 -1.89 25.30 2.35
N ALA A 642 -0.77 25.95 2.64
CA ALA A 642 -0.46 26.41 4.00
C ALA A 642 -1.56 27.31 4.57
N THR A 643 -2.04 28.30 3.80
CA THR A 643 -3.12 29.17 4.26
C THR A 643 -4.45 28.43 4.44
N GLY A 644 -4.82 27.52 3.54
CA GLY A 644 -6.08 26.76 3.64
C GLY A 644 -6.18 25.89 4.89
N TYR A 645 -5.06 25.28 5.31
CA TYR A 645 -5.03 24.54 6.58
C TYR A 645 -5.00 25.43 7.83
N ILE A 646 -4.65 26.72 7.71
CA ILE A 646 -4.68 27.67 8.85
C ILE A 646 -6.08 28.31 9.00
N ILE A 647 -6.83 28.54 7.92
CA ILE A 647 -8.15 29.21 7.97
C ILE A 647 -9.11 28.58 8.99
N PRO A 648 -9.29 27.24 9.07
CA PRO A 648 -10.19 26.63 10.05
C PRO A 648 -9.74 26.73 11.52
N LEU A 649 -8.51 27.18 11.79
CA LEU A 649 -8.01 27.42 13.15
C LEU A 649 -8.23 28.90 13.58
N MET A 650 -8.66 29.78 12.67
CA MET A 650 -8.86 31.20 12.96
C MET A 650 -10.24 31.47 13.57
N ASP A 651 -10.35 32.53 14.37
CA ASP A 651 -11.64 33.08 14.76
C ASP A 651 -12.44 33.56 13.53
N ALA A 652 -13.77 33.48 13.60
CA ALA A 652 -14.67 33.72 12.46
C ALA A 652 -14.46 35.08 11.76
N GLU A 653 -14.17 36.15 12.50
CA GLU A 653 -13.91 37.48 11.95
C GLU A 653 -12.63 37.52 11.08
N TYR A 654 -11.54 36.96 11.61
CA TYR A 654 -10.27 36.84 10.87
C TYR A 654 -10.43 35.90 9.67
N ALA A 655 -11.11 34.77 9.86
CA ALA A 655 -11.40 33.80 8.80
C ALA A 655 -12.14 34.44 7.62
N ASN A 656 -13.17 35.27 7.86
CA ASN A 656 -13.92 35.94 6.80
C ASN A 656 -13.05 36.90 5.99
N HIS A 657 -12.34 37.79 6.69
CA HIS A 657 -11.45 38.79 6.07
C HIS A 657 -10.39 38.13 5.19
N TYR A 658 -9.76 37.05 5.69
CA TYR A 658 -8.73 36.33 4.96
C TYR A 658 -9.28 35.45 3.82
N THR A 659 -10.42 34.79 4.02
CA THR A 659 -11.07 33.97 2.98
C THR A 659 -11.49 34.81 1.80
N THR A 660 -12.11 35.98 2.02
CA THR A 660 -12.54 36.90 0.96
C THR A 660 -11.36 37.39 0.08
N GLN A 661 -10.15 37.51 0.66
CA GLN A 661 -8.94 37.85 -0.09
C GLN A 661 -8.35 36.64 -0.84
N ILE A 662 -8.31 35.46 -0.21
CA ILE A 662 -7.84 34.22 -0.86
C ILE A 662 -8.75 33.82 -2.01
N MET A 663 -10.07 33.92 -1.85
CA MET A 663 -11.04 33.41 -2.82
C MET A 663 -10.88 34.06 -4.19
N LYS A 664 -10.57 35.37 -4.25
CA LYS A 664 -10.22 36.09 -5.48
C LYS A 664 -9.00 35.51 -6.20
N ILE A 665 -8.05 34.95 -5.46
CA ILE A 665 -6.86 34.28 -5.98
C ILE A 665 -7.21 32.84 -6.39
N LEU A 666 -8.02 32.11 -5.60
CA LEU A 666 -8.48 30.76 -5.96
C LEU A 666 -9.27 30.77 -7.27
N ILE A 667 -10.26 31.65 -7.42
CA ILE A 667 -11.09 31.77 -8.64
C ILE A 667 -10.21 31.99 -9.88
N ARG A 668 -9.15 32.81 -9.78
CA ARG A 668 -8.18 33.00 -10.86
C ARG A 668 -7.42 31.71 -11.21
N GLU A 669 -7.07 30.89 -10.23
CA GLU A 669 -6.32 29.64 -10.41
C GLU A 669 -7.23 28.42 -10.72
N PHE A 670 -8.58 28.53 -10.70
CA PHE A 670 -9.51 27.47 -11.12
C PHE A 670 -9.26 27.01 -12.57
N GLN A 671 -8.84 27.96 -13.43
CA GLN A 671 -8.52 27.71 -14.83
C GLN A 671 -7.11 27.13 -15.05
N SER A 672 -6.33 26.92 -13.97
CA SER A 672 -4.97 26.39 -14.07
C SER A 672 -4.96 24.98 -14.68
N PRO A 673 -4.05 24.68 -15.63
CA PRO A 673 -3.91 23.33 -16.18
C PRO A 673 -3.19 22.36 -15.23
N ASP A 674 -2.52 22.84 -14.17
CA ASP A 674 -1.76 22.01 -13.24
C ASP A 674 -2.67 21.25 -12.26
N GLU A 675 -2.62 19.92 -12.30
CA GLU A 675 -3.40 19.08 -11.39
C GLU A 675 -3.03 19.25 -9.91
N GLU A 676 -1.76 19.51 -9.60
CA GLU A 676 -1.35 19.75 -8.20
C GLU A 676 -2.00 21.03 -7.67
N MET A 677 -2.04 22.08 -8.51
CA MET A 677 -2.75 23.31 -8.19
C MET A 677 -4.26 23.05 -8.02
N LYS A 678 -4.91 22.32 -8.93
CA LYS A 678 -6.34 21.99 -8.81
C LYS A 678 -6.67 21.24 -7.52
N LYS A 679 -5.89 20.22 -7.16
CA LYS A 679 -6.08 19.42 -5.93
C LYS A 679 -5.98 20.32 -4.68
N ILE A 680 -5.00 21.21 -4.64
CA ILE A 680 -4.84 22.18 -3.55
C ILE A 680 -5.99 23.17 -3.53
N VAL A 681 -6.32 23.80 -4.66
CA VAL A 681 -7.36 24.83 -4.76
C VAL A 681 -8.73 24.27 -4.36
N LEU A 682 -9.08 23.06 -4.82
CA LEU A 682 -10.28 22.34 -4.35
C LEU A 682 -10.26 22.14 -2.83
N LYS A 683 -9.15 21.67 -2.26
CA LYS A 683 -9.09 21.45 -0.80
C LYS A 683 -9.17 22.75 0.00
N VAL A 684 -8.58 23.84 -0.48
CA VAL A 684 -8.71 25.17 0.15
C VAL A 684 -10.14 25.71 0.04
N VAL A 685 -10.84 25.50 -1.08
CA VAL A 685 -12.28 25.83 -1.21
C VAL A 685 -13.11 25.03 -0.20
N SER A 686 -12.84 23.72 -0.06
CA SER A 686 -13.46 22.84 0.94
C SER A 686 -13.26 23.40 2.37
N GLN A 687 -12.01 23.64 2.77
CA GLN A 687 -11.66 24.21 4.08
C GLN A 687 -12.28 25.60 4.32
N SER A 688 -12.35 26.42 3.28
CA SER A 688 -12.98 27.75 3.35
C SER A 688 -14.50 27.63 3.56
N ALA A 689 -15.16 26.69 2.87
CA ALA A 689 -16.57 26.41 3.08
C ALA A 689 -16.83 25.83 4.47
N ALA A 690 -16.01 24.93 4.98
CA ALA A 690 -16.18 24.37 6.33
C ALA A 690 -16.13 25.42 7.46
N THR A 691 -15.50 26.58 7.23
CA THR A 691 -15.25 27.60 8.26
C THR A 691 -16.48 28.47 8.54
N ASP A 692 -16.78 28.74 9.81
CA ASP A 692 -18.03 29.41 10.23
C ASP A 692 -18.11 30.90 9.91
N GLY A 693 -16.99 31.56 9.59
CA GLY A 693 -16.96 32.97 9.23
C GLY A 693 -17.41 33.30 7.80
N VAL A 694 -17.74 32.31 6.95
CA VAL A 694 -17.98 32.53 5.52
C VAL A 694 -19.47 32.57 5.19
N ASP A 695 -19.94 33.71 4.68
CA ASP A 695 -21.35 33.91 4.29
C ASP A 695 -21.79 32.95 3.17
N SER A 696 -22.89 32.22 3.38
CA SER A 696 -23.44 31.33 2.35
C SER A 696 -23.85 32.09 1.08
N THR A 697 -24.31 33.34 1.21
CA THR A 697 -24.63 34.22 0.07
C THR A 697 -23.40 34.54 -0.78
N TYR A 698 -22.22 34.70 -0.17
CA TYR A 698 -20.97 34.97 -0.89
C TYR A 698 -20.55 33.77 -1.75
N LEU A 699 -20.64 32.55 -1.19
CA LEU A 699 -20.33 31.31 -1.91
C LEU A 699 -21.24 31.11 -3.15
N ARG A 700 -22.53 31.43 -3.04
CA ARG A 700 -23.50 31.34 -4.14
C ARG A 700 -23.16 32.21 -5.35
N VAL A 701 -22.79 33.47 -5.08
CA VAL A 701 -22.64 34.49 -6.13
C VAL A 701 -21.25 34.40 -6.79
N GLU A 702 -20.19 34.27 -6.00
CA GLU A 702 -18.81 34.40 -6.50
C GLU A 702 -18.11 33.06 -6.75
N VAL A 703 -18.39 32.03 -5.93
CA VAL A 703 -17.61 30.78 -5.94
C VAL A 703 -18.27 29.69 -6.76
N MET A 704 -19.56 29.42 -6.53
CA MET A 704 -20.28 28.33 -7.19
C MET A 704 -20.27 28.40 -8.73
N PRO A 705 -20.53 29.55 -9.39
CA PRO A 705 -20.62 29.59 -10.84
C PRO A 705 -19.29 29.21 -11.52
N GLU A 706 -18.16 29.71 -11.01
CA GLU A 706 -16.83 29.35 -11.51
C GLU A 706 -16.38 27.96 -11.04
N PHE A 707 -16.85 27.46 -9.89
CA PHE A 707 -16.57 26.09 -9.46
C PHE A 707 -17.18 25.05 -10.41
N PHE A 708 -18.50 25.11 -10.65
CA PHE A 708 -19.17 24.16 -11.55
C PHE A 708 -18.64 24.27 -12.98
N LYS A 709 -18.44 25.48 -13.50
CA LYS A 709 -17.91 25.72 -14.85
C LYS A 709 -16.51 25.11 -15.10
N ASN A 710 -15.61 25.12 -14.10
CA ASN A 710 -14.22 24.71 -14.28
C ASN A 710 -13.90 23.29 -13.76
N PHE A 711 -14.62 22.79 -12.75
CA PHE A 711 -14.37 21.48 -12.13
C PHE A 711 -15.39 20.40 -12.49
N TRP A 712 -16.65 20.75 -12.79
CA TRP A 712 -17.64 19.78 -13.27
C TRP A 712 -17.51 19.60 -14.79
N VAL A 713 -16.51 18.80 -15.18
CA VAL A 713 -16.15 18.49 -16.56
C VAL A 713 -15.86 16.99 -16.68
N ARG A 714 -16.33 16.32 -17.75
CA ARG A 714 -16.13 14.87 -18.02
C ARG A 714 -14.70 14.36 -17.73
N ARG A 715 -13.67 15.17 -18.02
CA ARG A 715 -12.24 14.85 -17.74
C ARG A 715 -11.92 14.61 -16.26
N MET A 716 -12.59 15.30 -15.33
CA MET A 716 -12.33 15.17 -13.90
C MET A 716 -12.85 13.86 -13.32
N ALA A 717 -13.88 13.26 -13.94
CA ALA A 717 -14.45 11.99 -13.52
C ALA A 717 -13.61 10.75 -13.92
N LEU A 718 -12.65 10.91 -14.84
CA LEU A 718 -11.78 9.80 -15.29
C LEU A 718 -10.66 9.47 -14.30
N ASP A 719 -10.14 10.46 -13.54
CA ASP A 719 -9.16 10.23 -12.48
C ASP A 719 -9.86 10.08 -11.12
N ARG A 720 -9.77 8.89 -10.52
CA ARG A 720 -10.32 8.56 -9.20
C ARG A 720 -9.87 9.51 -8.08
N ARG A 721 -8.69 10.14 -8.18
CA ARG A 721 -8.19 11.10 -7.17
C ARG A 721 -8.88 12.46 -7.32
N ASN A 722 -8.92 12.99 -8.55
CA ASN A 722 -9.65 14.23 -8.87
C ASN A 722 -11.15 14.10 -8.60
N TYR A 723 -11.76 12.99 -9.05
CA TYR A 723 -13.13 12.59 -8.77
C TYR A 723 -13.47 12.73 -7.28
N ARG A 724 -12.71 12.05 -6.40
CA ARG A 724 -12.97 12.06 -4.96
C ARG A 724 -12.91 13.47 -4.39
N GLN A 725 -11.89 14.25 -4.77
CA GLN A 725 -11.72 15.62 -4.29
C GLN A 725 -12.87 16.54 -4.73
N VAL A 726 -13.37 16.41 -5.97
CA VAL A 726 -14.52 17.19 -6.45
C VAL A 726 -15.80 16.80 -5.72
N VAL A 727 -16.05 15.50 -5.52
CA VAL A 727 -17.21 15.00 -4.76
C VAL A 727 -17.17 15.54 -3.32
N GLU A 728 -16.07 15.35 -2.58
CA GLU A 728 -15.90 15.84 -1.21
C GLU A 728 -16.08 17.36 -1.11
N THR A 729 -15.45 18.12 -2.01
CA THR A 729 -15.58 19.61 -2.02
C THR A 729 -17.01 20.05 -2.31
N THR A 730 -17.75 19.31 -3.15
CA THR A 730 -19.16 19.64 -3.47
C THR A 730 -20.10 19.32 -2.31
N VAL A 731 -19.82 18.26 -1.54
CA VAL A 731 -20.56 17.93 -0.31
C VAL A 731 -20.32 19.00 0.77
N GLU A 732 -19.07 19.41 1.00
CA GLU A 732 -18.74 20.47 1.97
C GLU A 732 -19.38 21.84 1.58
N LEU A 733 -19.45 22.16 0.28
CA LEU A 733 -20.19 23.34 -0.20
C LEU A 733 -21.71 23.23 0.04
N ALA A 734 -22.29 22.04 -0.17
CA ALA A 734 -23.71 21.80 0.08
C ALA A 734 -24.10 21.98 1.56
N GLN A 735 -23.21 21.65 2.50
CA GLN A 735 -23.44 21.82 3.94
C GLN A 735 -23.62 23.28 4.37
N LYS A 736 -23.02 24.26 3.67
CA LYS A 736 -23.20 25.70 3.97
C LYS A 736 -24.22 26.40 3.08
N VAL A 737 -24.35 26.01 1.80
CA VAL A 737 -25.24 26.69 0.85
C VAL A 737 -26.66 26.11 0.88
N GLY A 738 -26.80 24.81 1.15
CA GLY A 738 -28.06 24.07 1.12
C GLY A 738 -28.15 23.10 -0.06
N VAL A 739 -29.01 22.09 0.11
CA VAL A 739 -29.17 20.95 -0.81
C VAL A 739 -29.71 21.40 -2.17
N THR A 740 -30.75 22.22 -2.18
CA THR A 740 -31.57 22.55 -3.36
C THR A 740 -30.74 23.20 -4.47
N GLU A 741 -29.87 24.15 -4.13
CA GLU A 741 -29.08 24.90 -5.11
C GLU A 741 -27.97 24.06 -5.74
N ILE A 742 -27.35 23.16 -4.96
CA ILE A 742 -26.30 22.26 -5.45
C ILE A 742 -26.91 21.16 -6.34
N ILE A 743 -28.01 20.53 -5.89
CA ILE A 743 -28.70 19.51 -6.69
C ILE A 743 -29.25 20.11 -7.99
N GLU A 744 -29.78 21.34 -8.00
CA GLU A 744 -30.25 21.99 -9.23
C GLU A 744 -29.14 22.15 -10.30
N LYS A 745 -27.87 22.31 -9.90
CA LYS A 745 -26.74 22.37 -10.84
C LYS A 745 -26.26 20.98 -11.30
N ILE A 746 -26.43 19.94 -10.49
CA ILE A 746 -25.91 18.60 -10.75
C ILE A 746 -26.92 17.70 -11.50
N VAL A 747 -28.22 17.91 -11.32
CA VAL A 747 -29.25 17.01 -11.88
C VAL A 747 -29.17 16.85 -13.41
N ASP A 748 -28.80 17.90 -14.16
CA ASP A 748 -28.63 17.80 -15.61
C ASP A 748 -27.41 16.95 -16.01
N HIS A 749 -26.43 16.75 -15.11
CA HIS A 749 -25.27 15.88 -15.33
C HIS A 749 -25.58 14.38 -15.15
N LEU A 750 -26.70 14.03 -14.51
CA LEU A 750 -27.18 12.64 -14.43
C LEU A 750 -27.56 12.07 -15.79
N LYS A 751 -27.88 12.94 -16.77
CA LYS A 751 -28.25 12.57 -18.14
C LYS A 751 -27.14 12.75 -19.17
N ASP A 752 -25.89 12.85 -18.73
CA ASP A 752 -24.73 12.89 -19.63
C ASP A 752 -24.44 11.50 -20.23
N GLU A 753 -23.91 11.46 -21.45
CA GLU A 753 -23.52 10.23 -22.16
C GLU A 753 -22.37 9.46 -21.47
N SER A 754 -21.58 10.15 -20.63
CA SER A 754 -20.40 9.57 -19.99
C SER A 754 -20.75 8.92 -18.65
N GLU A 755 -20.78 7.59 -18.61
CA GLU A 755 -21.06 6.80 -17.40
C GLU A 755 -20.18 7.18 -16.19
N PRO A 756 -18.85 7.38 -16.28
CA PRO A 756 -18.04 7.86 -15.15
C PRO A 756 -18.49 9.23 -14.61
N TYR A 757 -19.00 10.10 -15.49
CA TYR A 757 -19.50 11.43 -15.12
C TYR A 757 -20.87 11.35 -14.45
N ARG A 758 -21.77 10.49 -14.94
CA ARG A 758 -23.04 10.14 -14.25
C ARG A 758 -22.77 9.57 -12.86
N LYS A 759 -21.82 8.63 -12.73
CA LYS A 759 -21.40 8.04 -11.45
C LYS A 759 -20.94 9.10 -10.45
N MET A 760 -20.15 10.09 -10.91
CA MET A 760 -19.72 11.23 -10.08
C MET A 760 -20.90 12.08 -9.60
N ALA A 761 -21.89 12.33 -10.47
CA ALA A 761 -23.11 13.05 -10.12
C ALA A 761 -23.95 12.26 -9.09
N VAL A 762 -24.14 10.95 -9.28
CA VAL A 762 -24.89 10.09 -8.35
C VAL A 762 -24.18 9.98 -6.99
N GLU A 763 -22.86 9.76 -6.93
CA GLU A 763 -22.12 9.71 -5.65
C GLU A 763 -22.16 11.06 -4.91
N THR A 764 -22.16 12.17 -5.63
CA THR A 764 -22.29 13.50 -4.99
C THR A 764 -23.69 13.70 -4.41
N ILE A 765 -24.73 13.34 -5.17
CA ILE A 765 -26.13 13.44 -4.73
C ILE A 765 -26.41 12.52 -3.55
N GLU A 766 -25.89 11.28 -3.59
CA GLU A 766 -25.98 10.30 -2.50
C GLU A 766 -25.43 10.88 -1.19
N LYS A 767 -24.19 11.38 -1.17
CA LYS A 767 -23.58 11.96 0.03
C LYS A 767 -24.27 13.24 0.52
N ILE A 768 -24.75 14.09 -0.39
CA ILE A 768 -25.49 15.31 -0.02
C ILE A 768 -26.80 14.94 0.67
N ILE A 769 -27.58 14.02 0.08
CA ILE A 769 -28.88 13.62 0.61
C ILE A 769 -28.72 12.78 1.89
N ALA A 770 -27.71 11.93 1.98
CA ALA A 770 -27.39 11.19 3.21
C ALA A 770 -26.99 12.13 4.37
N GLY A 771 -26.28 13.23 4.08
CA GLY A 771 -25.83 14.17 5.11
C GLY A 771 -26.84 15.24 5.53
N LEU A 772 -27.68 15.73 4.60
CA LEU A 772 -28.56 16.88 4.81
C LEU A 772 -30.06 16.54 4.66
N GLY A 773 -30.39 15.36 4.15
CA GLY A 773 -31.76 14.96 3.82
C GLY A 773 -32.30 15.59 2.53
N ALA A 774 -33.59 15.32 2.25
CA ALA A 774 -34.28 15.77 1.04
C ALA A 774 -35.42 16.79 1.32
N VAL A 775 -35.48 17.36 2.52
CA VAL A 775 -36.60 18.24 2.96
C VAL A 775 -36.73 19.48 2.08
N ASP A 776 -35.61 20.14 1.76
CA ASP A 776 -35.57 21.39 1.01
C ASP A 776 -35.76 21.21 -0.51
N ILE A 777 -36.03 19.98 -0.99
CA ILE A 777 -36.19 19.69 -2.42
C ILE A 777 -37.60 20.07 -2.88
N ASN A 778 -37.67 21.04 -3.79
CA ASN A 778 -38.89 21.45 -4.49
C ASN A 778 -39.43 20.32 -5.38
N LYS A 779 -40.77 20.18 -5.51
CA LYS A 779 -41.42 19.12 -6.31
C LYS A 779 -40.87 18.99 -7.75
N ARG A 780 -40.61 20.11 -8.44
CA ARG A 780 -40.02 20.11 -9.79
C ARG A 780 -38.58 19.58 -9.81
N LEU A 781 -37.82 19.80 -8.74
CA LEU A 781 -36.45 19.30 -8.62
C LEU A 781 -36.45 17.81 -8.27
N GLU A 782 -37.40 17.37 -7.43
CA GLU A 782 -37.68 15.97 -7.11
C GLU A 782 -38.06 15.16 -8.36
N GLU A 783 -38.99 15.63 -9.19
CA GLU A 783 -39.35 14.98 -10.46
C GLU A 783 -38.13 14.82 -11.39
N ARG A 784 -37.32 15.88 -11.57
CA ARG A 784 -36.09 15.84 -12.38
C ARG A 784 -35.01 14.94 -11.78
N LEU A 785 -34.92 14.87 -10.45
CA LEU A 785 -33.95 14.06 -9.72
C LEU A 785 -34.26 12.57 -9.90
N ILE A 786 -35.52 12.16 -9.69
CA ILE A 786 -35.96 10.77 -9.89
C ILE A 786 -35.73 10.35 -11.35
N ASP A 787 -36.16 11.16 -12.31
CA ASP A 787 -35.96 10.95 -13.75
C ASP A 787 -34.46 10.86 -14.14
N GLY A 788 -33.62 11.72 -13.55
CA GLY A 788 -32.17 11.69 -13.74
C GLY A 788 -31.50 10.42 -13.18
N VAL A 789 -31.83 10.02 -11.96
CA VAL A 789 -31.21 8.82 -11.33
C VAL A 789 -31.74 7.54 -11.97
N LEU A 790 -33.02 7.47 -12.35
CA LEU A 790 -33.57 6.35 -13.13
C LEU A 790 -32.85 6.18 -14.46
N TYR A 791 -32.62 7.27 -15.19
CA TYR A 791 -31.86 7.24 -16.45
C TYR A 791 -30.42 6.75 -16.23
N ALA A 792 -29.72 7.29 -15.22
CA ALA A 792 -28.36 6.88 -14.87
C ALA A 792 -28.25 5.40 -14.46
N PHE A 793 -29.28 4.85 -13.80
CA PHE A 793 -29.38 3.45 -13.40
C PHE A 793 -29.74 2.51 -14.56
N GLN A 794 -30.56 2.97 -15.52
CA GLN A 794 -30.92 2.20 -16.72
C GLN A 794 -29.76 2.07 -17.70
N GLU A 795 -28.94 3.11 -17.87
CA GLU A 795 -27.79 3.10 -18.78
C GLU A 795 -26.45 2.66 -18.14
N GLN A 796 -26.46 1.96 -17.01
CA GLN A 796 -25.23 1.40 -16.45
C GLN A 796 -24.71 0.22 -17.30
N SER A 797 -23.42 0.20 -17.61
CA SER A 797 -22.78 -0.90 -18.35
C SER A 797 -22.30 -2.03 -17.43
N MET A 798 -22.07 -1.70 -16.16
CA MET A 798 -21.74 -2.63 -15.08
C MET A 798 -22.60 -2.33 -13.86
N GLU A 799 -22.95 -3.36 -13.09
CA GLU A 799 -23.68 -3.20 -11.84
C GLU A 799 -22.78 -2.53 -10.78
N ASP A 800 -22.99 -1.23 -10.58
CA ASP A 800 -22.16 -0.41 -9.71
C ASP A 800 -22.86 -0.13 -8.37
N VAL A 801 -22.26 -0.56 -7.25
CA VAL A 801 -22.82 -0.37 -5.88
C VAL A 801 -23.14 1.10 -5.59
N VAL A 802 -22.36 2.03 -6.15
CA VAL A 802 -22.58 3.49 -6.01
C VAL A 802 -23.92 3.93 -6.66
N MET A 803 -24.29 3.36 -7.81
CA MET A 803 -25.55 3.68 -8.47
C MET A 803 -26.75 3.13 -7.69
N LEU A 804 -26.63 1.90 -7.17
CA LEU A 804 -27.64 1.26 -6.34
C LEU A 804 -27.84 2.00 -5.01
N ASN A 805 -26.74 2.34 -4.32
CA ASN A 805 -26.79 3.11 -3.07
C ASN A 805 -27.36 4.51 -3.31
N GLY A 806 -26.96 5.19 -4.38
CA GLY A 806 -27.50 6.50 -4.73
C GLY A 806 -29.01 6.48 -5.00
N PHE A 807 -29.49 5.50 -5.77
CA PHE A 807 -30.92 5.32 -5.99
C PHE A 807 -31.67 5.00 -4.69
N GLY A 808 -31.17 4.05 -3.88
CA GLY A 808 -31.76 3.70 -2.59
C GLY A 808 -31.83 4.87 -1.62
N THR A 809 -30.74 5.64 -1.48
CA THR A 809 -30.67 6.82 -0.61
C THR A 809 -31.63 7.92 -1.06
N VAL A 810 -31.73 8.21 -2.37
CA VAL A 810 -32.70 9.17 -2.91
C VAL A 810 -34.13 8.74 -2.61
N VAL A 811 -34.50 7.49 -2.90
CA VAL A 811 -35.87 6.97 -2.65
C VAL A 811 -36.19 6.97 -1.15
N ASN A 812 -35.27 6.53 -0.30
CA ASN A 812 -35.47 6.51 1.15
C ASN A 812 -35.63 7.92 1.74
N ALA A 813 -34.88 8.90 1.24
CA ALA A 813 -34.95 10.29 1.72
C ALA A 813 -36.22 11.03 1.26
N LEU A 814 -36.77 10.70 0.09
CA LEU A 814 -38.04 11.24 -0.41
C LEU A 814 -39.25 10.53 0.22
N GLY A 815 -39.11 9.25 0.59
CA GLY A 815 -40.14 8.45 1.26
C GLY A 815 -41.45 8.44 0.47
N MET A 816 -42.56 8.78 1.14
CA MET A 816 -43.90 8.84 0.54
C MET A 816 -44.06 9.86 -0.59
N ARG A 817 -43.09 10.75 -0.84
CA ARG A 817 -43.14 11.71 -1.96
C ARG A 817 -42.60 11.13 -3.27
N GLY A 818 -41.81 10.05 -3.21
CA GLY A 818 -41.21 9.41 -4.39
C GLY A 818 -42.07 8.31 -5.05
N SER A 819 -43.34 8.16 -4.67
CA SER A 819 -44.27 7.13 -5.17
C SER A 819 -45.13 7.60 -6.35
#